data_AF-A0A813T9U1-F1
#
_entry.id   AF-A0A813T9U1-F1
#
_cell.length_a   1.000
_cell.length_b   1.000
_cell.length_c   1.000
_cell.angle_alpha   90.00
_cell.angle_beta   90.00
_cell.angle_gamma   90.00
#
_symmetry.space_group_name_H-M   'P 1'
#
loop_
_entity.id
_entity.type
_entity.pdbx_description
1 polymer ?
#
loop_
_entity_poly.entity_id
_entity_poly.type
_entity_poly.pdbx_seq_one_letter_code
_entity_poly.pdbx_strand_id
1 'polypeptide(L)'
;MASLIKLFLTLEPSLRFYLRSQRIAEVHEAIISSLIVCQPKDPIAWLISCLTEYHSLPLSDKVNLNWDYFIPEAYRPVNRPFNLESSLSYVFAVCDDSLEPTEEQIGIAISHYKSHIQKNLFSAWLRCYLIRLSERRWSEKKKHAADEYYRARYLNIYFRQWLQWVKDRIERQKAAVCHLKHCSETYQLRIILGEWNVVAQQARRTRDYFDRIERGEDNQQNGSLGQGEARDELSMLNREAAVRILAYLDIADLARCSQVCRNWKMLTQSSMLWAKLDLHRTNKVLSDRLAMRFIQRARPFLQHLNLRQCSRIGRLTFLGISSCKNLQDLNLSECPSVDDESIKIITGGCHILLYLNLSHTSVTNHSFRHLARHCHFLQFLSVAYSRQFSDRAFGYLANGRGCRKLTHLDISGCTQLTPVGFDAIADAFRDLEILVMDDINNLSDKHMHNLCKRMTHLKQISMWSSARRLSGYAFRQMTSLTKLTTVKFDSNKLITDEHLRLMCRSCSEICHLSIPDCISVTDMCMKHIGTLKHLRVLNVADCLLISDTGIKFLTEGACQNRLRELNLTNCMRISDSSITNLLRRCKRLAYLKLCYLDKITENGLELIGQMEQLILIDLTGTQTSDTTLKNLGYSGHLRSVILSSCRKITDLGLTKFTTACPNLEHLNLSFCAQLSDNAIRSMAFCCKYLTTLNICSCSLLTDMSLQYLSGVCKYLYEIDISYCQLITDKGLKCLGENSAYLKRVIVIECPNISRTAISLLLRRVPYVQYQYMDV
;
A
#
# COMPACT_ATOMS: atom_id res chain seq x y z
N MET A 1 -19.73 -38.69 41.44
CA MET A 1 -20.68 -39.66 42.03
C MET A 1 -19.97 -40.73 42.86
N ALA A 2 -19.02 -41.53 42.34
CA ALA A 2 -18.25 -42.49 43.16
C ALA A 2 -17.53 -41.84 44.37
N SER A 3 -16.91 -40.67 44.18
CA SER A 3 -16.30 -39.89 45.27
C SER A 3 -17.34 -39.28 46.22
N LEU A 4 -18.56 -39.03 45.75
CA LEU A 4 -19.67 -38.51 46.56
C LEU A 4 -20.34 -39.62 47.38
N ILE A 5 -20.47 -40.83 46.84
CA ILE A 5 -20.98 -42.01 47.55
C ILE A 5 -19.97 -42.45 48.62
N LYS A 6 -18.68 -42.50 48.27
CA LYS A 6 -17.60 -42.80 49.22
C LYS A 6 -17.53 -41.75 50.34
N LEU A 7 -17.69 -40.46 49.99
CA LEU A 7 -17.81 -39.38 50.98
C LEU A 7 -19.07 -39.55 51.84
N PHE A 8 -20.24 -39.80 51.26
CA PHE A 8 -21.52 -39.91 51.97
C PHE A 8 -21.56 -41.10 52.95
N LEU A 9 -20.96 -42.23 52.60
CA LEU A 9 -20.82 -43.40 53.48
C LEU A 9 -19.85 -43.14 54.66
N THR A 10 -18.87 -42.24 54.48
CA THR A 10 -17.91 -41.84 55.53
C THR A 10 -18.39 -40.68 56.42
N LEU A 11 -19.52 -40.04 56.12
CA LEU A 11 -20.06 -38.91 56.90
C LEU A 11 -20.75 -39.40 58.18
N GLU A 12 -20.77 -38.57 59.24
CA GLU A 12 -21.55 -38.87 60.44
C GLU A 12 -23.05 -39.05 60.14
N PRO A 13 -23.77 -39.93 60.86
CA PRO A 13 -25.19 -40.20 60.65
C PRO A 13 -26.10 -38.95 60.69
N SER A 14 -25.77 -37.99 61.55
CA SER A 14 -26.43 -36.69 61.69
C SER A 14 -26.33 -35.84 60.42
N LEU A 15 -25.15 -35.81 59.79
CA LEU A 15 -24.91 -35.09 58.54
C LEU A 15 -25.54 -35.79 57.34
N ARG A 16 -25.58 -37.13 57.34
CA ARG A 16 -26.33 -37.91 56.33
C ARG A 16 -27.83 -37.63 56.40
N PHE A 17 -28.38 -37.50 57.61
CA PHE A 17 -29.77 -37.12 57.82
C PHE A 17 -30.07 -35.68 57.35
N TYR A 18 -29.17 -34.73 57.63
CA TYR A 18 -29.27 -33.34 57.15
C TYR A 18 -29.21 -33.22 55.62
N LEU A 19 -28.33 -33.98 54.96
CA LEU A 19 -28.22 -33.99 53.50
C LEU A 19 -29.42 -34.70 52.83
N ARG A 20 -30.02 -35.70 53.49
CA ARG A 20 -31.29 -36.34 53.07
C ARG A 20 -32.47 -35.38 53.20
N SER A 21 -32.54 -34.59 54.27
CA SER A 21 -33.64 -33.64 54.50
C SER A 21 -33.59 -32.41 53.58
N GLN A 22 -32.42 -32.07 53.02
CA GLN A 22 -32.24 -30.96 52.07
C GLN A 22 -32.26 -31.37 50.59
N ARG A 23 -32.49 -32.66 50.26
CA ARG A 23 -32.68 -33.18 48.87
C ARG A 23 -31.67 -32.70 47.81
N ILE A 24 -30.41 -32.51 48.22
CA ILE A 24 -29.34 -31.96 47.39
C ILE A 24 -29.07 -32.77 46.10
N ALA A 25 -29.33 -34.09 46.13
CA ALA A 25 -29.16 -34.96 44.96
C ALA A 25 -30.12 -34.63 43.81
N GLU A 26 -31.40 -34.35 44.11
CA GLU A 26 -32.43 -34.03 43.11
C GLU A 26 -32.15 -32.67 42.42
N VAL A 27 -31.66 -31.71 43.21
CA VAL A 27 -31.25 -30.38 42.71
C VAL A 27 -30.03 -30.48 41.80
N HIS A 28 -29.02 -31.26 42.19
CA HIS A 28 -27.85 -31.50 41.33
C HIS A 28 -28.21 -32.22 40.04
N GLU A 29 -29.14 -33.18 40.10
CA GLU A 29 -29.61 -33.92 38.93
C GLU A 29 -30.32 -33.01 37.92
N ALA A 30 -31.20 -32.12 38.39
CA ALA A 30 -31.91 -31.17 37.53
C ALA A 30 -30.98 -30.15 36.86
N ILE A 31 -29.98 -29.65 37.60
CA ILE A 31 -29.02 -28.65 37.11
C ILE A 31 -28.02 -29.26 36.13
N ILE A 32 -27.51 -30.46 36.41
CA ILE A 32 -26.57 -31.14 35.51
C ILE A 32 -27.29 -31.55 34.22
N SER A 33 -28.53 -32.03 34.31
CA SER A 33 -29.35 -32.36 33.15
C SER A 33 -29.58 -31.13 32.27
N SER A 34 -29.87 -29.96 32.86
CA SER A 34 -30.07 -28.73 32.10
C SER A 34 -28.78 -28.19 31.46
N LEU A 35 -27.64 -28.24 32.15
CA LEU A 35 -26.36 -27.84 31.56
C LEU A 35 -25.98 -28.68 30.34
N ILE A 36 -26.18 -29.99 30.43
CA ILE A 36 -25.81 -30.93 29.38
C ILE A 36 -26.75 -30.78 28.17
N VAL A 37 -28.04 -30.56 28.40
CA VAL A 37 -29.04 -30.41 27.33
C VAL A 37 -28.98 -29.00 26.70
N CYS A 38 -28.87 -27.94 27.50
CA CYS A 38 -28.95 -26.57 27.02
C CYS A 38 -27.62 -26.05 26.44
N GLN A 39 -26.46 -26.57 26.89
CA GLN A 39 -25.11 -26.12 26.52
C GLN A 39 -24.98 -24.59 26.37
N PRO A 40 -25.24 -23.84 27.43
CA PRO A 40 -25.16 -22.38 27.42
C PRO A 40 -23.74 -21.92 27.08
N LYS A 41 -23.62 -20.79 26.36
CA LYS A 41 -22.31 -20.21 26.00
C LYS A 41 -21.44 -19.85 27.20
N ASP A 42 -22.08 -19.55 28.34
CA ASP A 42 -21.45 -19.35 29.63
C ASP A 42 -22.07 -20.31 30.67
N PRO A 43 -21.43 -21.46 30.95
CA PRO A 43 -21.94 -22.46 31.88
C PRO A 43 -22.01 -21.98 33.33
N ILE A 44 -21.14 -21.06 33.72
CA ILE A 44 -21.07 -20.58 35.11
C ILE A 44 -22.20 -19.58 35.35
N ALA A 45 -22.45 -18.66 34.42
CA ALA A 45 -23.60 -17.75 34.49
C ALA A 45 -24.93 -18.53 34.50
N TRP A 46 -25.03 -19.61 33.72
CA TRP A 46 -26.21 -20.47 33.68
C TRP A 46 -26.43 -21.23 35.01
N LEU A 47 -25.36 -21.80 35.58
CA LEU A 47 -25.41 -22.44 36.89
C LEU A 47 -25.91 -21.49 37.98
N ILE A 48 -25.37 -20.27 37.99
CA ILE A 48 -25.80 -19.24 38.93
C ILE A 48 -27.28 -18.91 38.72
N SER A 49 -27.73 -18.81 37.47
CA SER A 49 -29.15 -18.57 37.15
C SER A 49 -30.06 -19.68 37.69
N CYS A 50 -29.73 -20.96 37.44
CA CYS A 50 -30.54 -22.10 37.92
C CYS A 50 -30.58 -22.19 39.45
N LEU A 51 -29.46 -21.92 40.13
CA LEU A 51 -29.40 -21.92 41.59
C LEU A 51 -30.16 -20.74 42.20
N THR A 52 -30.12 -19.57 41.55
CA THR A 52 -30.88 -18.39 41.97
C THR A 52 -32.39 -18.63 41.79
N GLU A 53 -32.79 -19.22 40.67
CA GLU A 53 -34.16 -19.62 40.36
C GLU A 53 -34.66 -20.66 41.38
N TYR A 54 -33.87 -21.70 41.68
CA TYR A 54 -34.20 -22.67 42.73
C TYR A 54 -34.39 -22.03 44.11
N HIS A 55 -33.50 -21.11 44.48
CA HIS A 55 -33.56 -20.44 45.78
C HIS A 55 -34.84 -19.61 45.92
N SER A 56 -35.31 -19.01 44.82
CA SER A 56 -36.53 -18.20 44.76
C SER A 56 -37.85 -18.98 44.77
N LEU A 57 -37.84 -20.31 44.69
CA LEU A 57 -39.07 -21.12 44.65
C LEU A 57 -39.80 -21.21 46.01
N PRO A 58 -41.16 -21.22 46.03
CA PRO A 58 -41.96 -21.48 47.22
C PRO A 58 -41.68 -22.88 47.82
N LEU A 59 -41.87 -23.04 49.13
CA LEU A 59 -41.63 -24.30 49.85
C LEU A 59 -42.45 -25.48 49.31
N SER A 60 -43.64 -25.25 48.74
CA SER A 60 -44.47 -26.30 48.13
C SER A 60 -43.87 -26.88 46.84
N ASP A 61 -43.23 -26.04 46.03
CA ASP A 61 -42.68 -26.43 44.71
C ASP A 61 -41.26 -27.01 44.83
N LYS A 62 -40.55 -26.67 45.92
CA LYS A 62 -39.26 -27.29 46.27
C LYS A 62 -39.39 -28.78 46.64
N VAL A 63 -40.58 -29.24 47.02
CA VAL A 63 -40.84 -30.64 47.40
C VAL A 63 -40.95 -31.57 46.18
N ASN A 64 -41.27 -31.03 44.99
CA ASN A 64 -41.49 -31.79 43.75
C ASN A 64 -40.63 -31.26 42.58
N LEU A 65 -39.33 -31.07 42.80
CA LEU A 65 -38.41 -30.64 41.74
C LEU A 65 -38.11 -31.80 40.78
N ASN A 66 -38.61 -31.72 39.54
CA ASN A 66 -38.37 -32.73 38.52
C ASN A 66 -37.00 -32.56 37.83
N TRP A 67 -36.42 -33.64 37.33
CA TRP A 67 -35.06 -33.65 36.72
C TRP A 67 -34.93 -32.77 35.46
N ASP A 68 -36.04 -32.44 34.79
CA ASP A 68 -36.10 -31.63 33.57
C ASP A 68 -36.55 -30.19 33.81
N TYR A 69 -36.70 -29.79 35.07
CA TYR A 69 -37.31 -28.51 35.45
C TYR A 69 -36.63 -27.30 34.79
N PHE A 70 -35.29 -27.25 34.82
CA PHE A 70 -34.50 -26.16 34.22
C PHE A 70 -34.25 -26.32 32.70
N ILE A 71 -34.88 -27.30 32.04
CA ILE A 71 -34.81 -27.49 30.58
C ILE A 71 -36.03 -26.82 29.94
N PRO A 72 -35.84 -25.89 28.98
CA PRO A 72 -36.96 -25.26 28.28
C PRO A 72 -37.80 -26.29 27.54
N GLU A 73 -39.11 -26.10 27.53
CA GLU A 73 -40.11 -27.09 27.08
C GLU A 73 -39.88 -27.60 25.64
N ALA A 74 -39.42 -26.73 24.74
CA ALA A 74 -39.07 -27.08 23.36
C ALA A 74 -37.90 -28.08 23.22
N TYR A 75 -37.10 -28.25 24.27
CA TYR A 75 -35.93 -29.13 24.32
C TYR A 75 -36.09 -30.27 25.34
N ARG A 76 -37.27 -30.42 25.96
CA ARG A 76 -37.53 -31.52 26.91
C ARG A 76 -37.60 -32.86 26.17
N PRO A 77 -36.86 -33.88 26.61
CA PRO A 77 -36.96 -35.22 26.04
C PRO A 77 -38.34 -35.85 26.27
N VAL A 78 -38.90 -36.51 25.25
CA VAL A 78 -40.24 -37.14 25.31
C VAL A 78 -40.30 -38.31 26.31
N ASN A 79 -39.17 -38.97 26.57
CA ASN A 79 -39.05 -40.01 27.59
C ASN A 79 -38.09 -39.54 28.67
N ARG A 80 -38.44 -39.76 29.94
CA ARG A 80 -37.52 -39.62 31.07
C ARG A 80 -36.26 -40.45 30.75
N PRO A 81 -35.05 -39.87 30.65
CA PRO A 81 -33.83 -40.62 30.42
C PRO A 81 -33.46 -41.56 31.58
N PHE A 82 -34.25 -41.52 32.67
CA PHE A 82 -33.96 -42.05 33.97
C PHE A 82 -35.15 -42.84 34.53
N ASN A 83 -35.00 -44.14 34.74
CA ASN A 83 -35.77 -44.84 35.75
C ASN A 83 -34.88 -44.99 37.00
N LEU A 84 -34.66 -43.86 37.67
CA LEU A 84 -33.75 -43.73 38.81
C LEU A 84 -34.25 -44.49 40.06
N GLU A 85 -35.56 -44.80 40.09
CA GLU A 85 -36.21 -45.59 41.14
C GLU A 85 -35.67 -47.01 41.28
N SER A 86 -34.80 -47.49 40.38
CA SER A 86 -34.21 -48.83 40.47
C SER A 86 -32.73 -48.86 40.85
N SER A 87 -31.99 -47.75 40.75
CA SER A 87 -30.53 -47.74 40.96
C SER A 87 -30.09 -46.89 42.15
N LEU A 88 -30.74 -45.75 42.39
CA LEU A 88 -30.47 -44.94 43.59
C LEU A 88 -31.25 -45.45 44.80
N SER A 89 -32.44 -46.03 44.60
CA SER A 89 -33.10 -46.86 45.61
C SER A 89 -32.27 -48.09 45.95
N TYR A 90 -31.63 -48.75 44.98
CA TYR A 90 -30.79 -49.93 45.26
C TYR A 90 -29.51 -49.55 46.05
N VAL A 91 -28.95 -48.36 45.80
CA VAL A 91 -27.78 -47.85 46.54
C VAL A 91 -28.13 -47.26 47.90
N PHE A 92 -29.36 -46.73 48.09
CA PHE A 92 -29.78 -46.08 49.35
C PHE A 92 -30.84 -46.83 50.17
N ALA A 93 -31.40 -47.94 49.66
CA ALA A 93 -32.43 -48.77 50.31
C ALA A 93 -31.97 -50.22 50.57
N VAL A 94 -30.76 -50.64 50.19
CA VAL A 94 -30.16 -51.93 50.62
C VAL A 94 -29.12 -51.72 51.73
N CYS A 95 -29.41 -50.83 52.67
CA CYS A 95 -28.76 -50.88 53.98
C CYS A 95 -29.81 -51.36 55.00
N ASP A 96 -30.26 -52.60 54.81
CA ASP A 96 -30.56 -53.45 55.96
C ASP A 96 -29.21 -53.94 56.49
N ASP A 97 -29.01 -53.86 57.80
CA ASP A 97 -27.72 -53.94 58.53
C ASP A 97 -26.99 -55.32 58.47
N SER A 98 -27.08 -56.10 57.39
CA SER A 98 -26.50 -57.45 57.40
C SER A 98 -25.73 -57.96 56.17
N LEU A 99 -25.63 -57.25 55.04
CA LEU A 99 -24.75 -57.69 53.93
C LEU A 99 -24.18 -56.48 53.15
N GLU A 100 -22.89 -56.18 53.34
CA GLU A 100 -22.17 -55.19 52.55
C GLU A 100 -21.88 -55.71 51.14
N PRO A 101 -22.20 -54.95 50.07
CA PRO A 101 -21.85 -55.32 48.69
C PRO A 101 -20.33 -55.25 48.48
N THR A 102 -19.76 -56.25 47.80
CA THR A 102 -18.31 -56.33 47.56
C THR A 102 -17.82 -55.23 46.61
N GLU A 103 -16.58 -54.77 46.80
CA GLU A 103 -15.95 -53.68 46.05
C GLU A 103 -16.00 -53.88 44.51
N GLU A 104 -15.99 -55.15 44.08
CA GLU A 104 -16.05 -55.57 42.69
C GLU A 104 -17.46 -55.39 42.08
N GLN A 105 -18.52 -55.70 42.84
CA GLN A 105 -19.91 -55.48 42.42
C GLN A 105 -20.24 -53.99 42.29
N ILE A 106 -19.71 -53.17 43.19
CA ILE A 106 -19.81 -51.70 43.12
C ILE A 106 -19.08 -51.16 41.89
N GLY A 107 -17.89 -51.71 41.58
CA GLY A 107 -17.12 -51.35 40.39
C GLY A 107 -17.85 -51.64 39.08
N ILE A 108 -18.47 -52.82 38.96
CA ILE A 108 -19.22 -53.24 37.77
C ILE A 108 -20.48 -52.37 37.56
N ALA A 109 -21.23 -52.10 38.63
CA ALA A 109 -22.42 -51.25 38.56
C ALA A 109 -22.05 -49.81 38.14
N ILE A 110 -20.96 -49.24 38.66
CA ILE A 110 -20.48 -47.90 38.30
C ILE A 110 -19.97 -47.84 36.85
N SER A 111 -19.30 -48.90 36.38
CA SER A 111 -18.85 -49.03 34.99
C SER A 111 -20.02 -49.04 34.01
N HIS A 112 -21.03 -49.86 34.30
CA HIS A 112 -22.23 -49.98 33.48
C HIS A 112 -23.03 -48.66 33.46
N TYR A 113 -23.15 -48.01 34.62
CA TYR A 113 -23.77 -46.69 34.78
C TYR A 113 -23.05 -45.61 33.95
N LYS A 114 -21.72 -45.54 34.02
CA LYS A 114 -20.91 -44.58 33.23
C LYS A 114 -21.05 -44.82 31.73
N SER A 115 -20.95 -46.07 31.29
CA SER A 115 -21.04 -46.39 29.85
C SER A 115 -22.44 -46.15 29.28
N HIS A 116 -23.50 -46.41 30.06
CA HIS A 116 -24.88 -46.21 29.63
C HIS A 116 -25.26 -44.73 29.59
N ILE A 117 -24.82 -43.94 30.57
CA ILE A 117 -24.99 -42.48 30.57
C ILE A 117 -24.25 -41.82 29.41
N GLN A 118 -23.01 -42.21 29.13
CA GLN A 118 -22.24 -41.66 28.02
C GLN A 118 -22.92 -41.93 26.67
N LYS A 119 -23.41 -43.16 26.43
CA LYS A 119 -24.12 -43.50 25.18
C LYS A 119 -25.42 -42.72 25.02
N ASN A 120 -26.22 -42.60 26.09
CA ASN A 120 -27.53 -41.98 25.99
C ASN A 120 -27.46 -40.43 25.97
N LEU A 121 -26.57 -39.81 26.74
CA LEU A 121 -26.30 -38.37 26.65
C LEU A 121 -25.74 -37.99 25.28
N PHE A 122 -24.85 -38.80 24.71
CA PHE A 122 -24.37 -38.61 23.35
C PHE A 122 -25.51 -38.69 22.33
N SER A 123 -26.45 -39.63 22.49
CA SER A 123 -27.59 -39.78 21.58
C SER A 123 -28.63 -38.64 21.70
N ALA A 124 -28.81 -38.06 22.89
CA ALA A 124 -29.67 -36.88 23.10
C ALA A 124 -29.01 -35.61 22.54
N TRP A 125 -27.71 -35.45 22.78
CA TRP A 125 -26.91 -34.38 22.18
C TRP A 125 -26.91 -34.46 20.66
N LEU A 126 -26.72 -35.66 20.09
CA LEU A 126 -26.69 -35.87 18.64
C LEU A 126 -28.03 -35.50 18.01
N ARG A 127 -29.16 -35.82 18.65
CA ARG A 127 -30.49 -35.42 18.19
C ARG A 127 -30.67 -33.90 18.20
N CYS A 128 -30.30 -33.21 19.29
CA CYS A 128 -30.36 -31.75 19.36
C CYS A 128 -29.43 -31.06 18.35
N TYR A 129 -28.24 -31.60 18.16
CA TYR A 129 -27.28 -31.13 17.17
C TYR A 129 -27.83 -31.27 15.74
N LEU A 130 -28.44 -32.42 15.40
CA LEU A 130 -29.02 -32.66 14.08
C LEU A 130 -30.22 -31.73 13.79
N ILE A 131 -31.06 -31.45 14.80
CA ILE A 131 -32.16 -30.47 14.69
C ILE A 131 -31.58 -29.07 14.39
N ARG A 132 -30.62 -28.59 15.17
CA ARG A 132 -29.98 -27.27 14.95
C ARG A 132 -29.23 -27.18 13.61
N LEU A 133 -28.61 -28.27 13.16
CA LEU A 133 -27.97 -28.34 11.85
C LEU A 133 -29.00 -28.24 10.73
N SER A 134 -30.18 -28.86 10.89
CA SER A 134 -31.28 -28.76 9.93
C SER A 134 -31.88 -27.34 9.88
N GLU A 135 -32.03 -26.67 11.02
CA GLU A 135 -32.52 -25.28 11.09
C GLU A 135 -31.53 -24.28 10.48
N ARG A 136 -30.22 -24.48 10.68
CA ARG A 136 -29.17 -23.68 10.02
C ARG A 136 -29.23 -23.83 8.51
N ARG A 137 -29.29 -25.07 8.02
CA ARG A 137 -29.44 -25.37 6.58
C ARG A 137 -30.73 -24.79 6.01
N TRP A 138 -31.83 -24.82 6.75
CA TRP A 138 -33.11 -24.25 6.33
C TRP A 138 -33.07 -22.71 6.28
N SER A 139 -32.44 -22.08 7.27
CA SER A 139 -32.23 -20.63 7.30
C SER A 139 -31.31 -20.14 6.17
N GLU A 140 -30.25 -20.91 5.87
CA GLU A 140 -29.37 -20.65 4.72
C GLU A 140 -30.11 -20.78 3.38
N LYS A 141 -30.95 -21.82 3.21
CA LYS A 141 -31.81 -21.96 2.03
C LYS A 141 -32.79 -20.80 1.87
N LYS A 142 -33.44 -20.37 2.95
CA LYS A 142 -34.34 -19.19 2.93
C LYS A 142 -33.59 -17.91 2.59
N LYS A 143 -32.39 -17.72 3.13
CA LYS A 143 -31.54 -16.56 2.82
C LYS A 143 -31.11 -16.58 1.35
N HIS A 144 -30.72 -17.72 0.82
CA HIS A 144 -30.37 -17.88 -0.60
C HIS A 144 -31.57 -17.59 -1.51
N ALA A 145 -32.75 -18.14 -1.20
CA ALA A 145 -33.97 -17.88 -1.97
C ALA A 145 -34.40 -16.40 -1.92
N ALA A 146 -34.23 -15.73 -0.78
CA ALA A 146 -34.48 -14.29 -0.66
C ALA A 146 -33.48 -13.46 -1.48
N ASP A 147 -32.20 -13.84 -1.49
CA ASP A 147 -31.16 -13.20 -2.32
C ASP A 147 -31.43 -13.40 -3.82
N GLU A 148 -31.84 -14.60 -4.24
CA GLU A 148 -32.22 -14.88 -5.63
C GLU A 148 -33.46 -14.10 -6.06
N TYR A 149 -34.48 -14.03 -5.21
CA TYR A 149 -35.69 -13.23 -5.48
C TYR A 149 -35.37 -11.73 -5.56
N TYR A 150 -34.53 -11.22 -4.65
CA TYR A 150 -34.09 -9.82 -4.68
C TYR A 150 -33.25 -9.52 -5.92
N ARG A 151 -32.31 -10.40 -6.28
CA ARG A 151 -31.52 -10.30 -7.52
C ARG A 151 -32.40 -10.32 -8.77
N ALA A 152 -33.36 -11.23 -8.86
CA ALA A 152 -34.28 -11.32 -9.98
C ALA A 152 -35.15 -10.06 -10.11
N ARG A 153 -35.68 -9.54 -9.00
CA ARG A 153 -36.46 -8.29 -8.97
C ARG A 153 -35.61 -7.08 -9.36
N TYR A 154 -34.38 -6.99 -8.83
CA TYR A 154 -33.41 -5.96 -9.17
C TYR A 154 -33.11 -5.98 -10.67
N LEU A 155 -32.71 -7.14 -11.22
CA LEU A 155 -32.43 -7.32 -12.65
C LEU A 155 -33.63 -6.97 -13.54
N ASN A 156 -34.85 -7.28 -13.14
CA ASN A 156 -36.05 -6.97 -13.93
C ASN A 156 -36.31 -5.45 -14.02
N ILE A 157 -36.00 -4.68 -12.97
CA ILE A 157 -36.08 -3.21 -12.99
C ILE A 157 -35.06 -2.64 -13.99
N TYR A 158 -33.80 -3.11 -13.93
CA TYR A 158 -32.77 -2.66 -14.88
C TYR A 158 -33.03 -3.12 -16.30
N PHE A 159 -33.57 -4.33 -16.49
CA PHE A 159 -33.90 -4.84 -17.82
C PHE A 159 -35.01 -4.01 -18.47
N ARG A 160 -36.03 -3.57 -17.72
CA ARG A 160 -37.06 -2.65 -18.22
C ARG A 160 -36.51 -1.28 -18.57
N GLN A 161 -35.60 -0.73 -17.76
CA GLN A 161 -34.91 0.53 -18.05
C GLN A 161 -33.99 0.41 -19.28
N TRP A 162 -33.28 -0.71 -19.40
CA TRP A 162 -32.46 -1.03 -20.56
C TRP A 162 -33.31 -1.16 -21.83
N LEU A 163 -34.46 -1.83 -21.77
CA LEU A 163 -35.37 -1.96 -22.90
C LEU A 163 -35.91 -0.59 -23.38
N GLN A 164 -36.20 0.32 -22.45
CA GLN A 164 -36.61 1.69 -22.75
C GLN A 164 -35.44 2.49 -23.37
N TRP A 165 -34.24 2.34 -22.81
CA TRP A 165 -33.04 3.00 -23.32
C TRP A 165 -32.66 2.51 -24.73
N VAL A 166 -32.81 1.21 -25.03
CA VAL A 166 -32.57 0.65 -26.36
C VAL A 166 -33.54 1.27 -27.38
N LYS A 167 -34.82 1.46 -27.04
CA LYS A 167 -35.79 2.14 -27.90
C LYS A 167 -35.38 3.59 -28.18
N ASP A 168 -35.04 4.35 -27.14
CA ASP A 168 -34.58 5.74 -27.29
C ASP A 168 -33.27 5.84 -28.10
N ARG A 169 -32.40 4.84 -27.99
CA ARG A 169 -31.13 4.81 -28.72
C ARG A 169 -31.31 4.55 -30.20
N ILE A 170 -32.25 3.68 -30.57
CA ILE A 170 -32.61 3.43 -31.97
C ILE A 170 -33.20 4.72 -32.60
N GLU A 171 -34.07 5.43 -31.87
CA GLU A 171 -34.62 6.73 -32.30
C GLU A 171 -33.53 7.79 -32.52
N ARG A 172 -32.60 7.92 -31.56
CA ARG A 172 -31.48 8.86 -31.68
C ARG A 172 -30.50 8.49 -32.79
N GLN A 173 -30.24 7.20 -33.01
CA GLN A 173 -29.42 6.76 -34.13
C GLN A 173 -30.05 7.13 -35.48
N LYS A 174 -31.38 6.97 -35.63
CA LYS A 174 -32.09 7.44 -36.83
C LYS A 174 -31.94 8.95 -37.04
N ALA A 175 -32.07 9.74 -35.98
CA ALA A 175 -31.87 11.20 -36.05
C ALA A 175 -30.41 11.59 -36.37
N ALA A 176 -29.44 10.90 -35.76
CA ALA A 176 -28.01 11.15 -35.98
C ALA A 176 -27.56 10.78 -37.40
N VAL A 177 -28.07 9.68 -37.97
CA VAL A 177 -27.82 9.31 -39.37
C VAL A 177 -28.37 10.37 -40.31
N CYS A 178 -29.54 10.95 -40.00
CA CYS A 178 -30.11 12.06 -40.77
C CYS A 178 -29.21 13.32 -40.72
N HIS A 179 -28.72 13.67 -39.53
CA HIS A 179 -27.79 14.80 -39.35
C HIS A 179 -26.42 14.58 -40.00
N LEU A 180 -25.88 13.36 -39.96
CA LEU A 180 -24.61 13.01 -40.59
C LEU A 180 -24.71 13.09 -42.12
N LYS A 181 -25.85 12.69 -42.71
CA LYS A 181 -26.13 12.89 -44.13
C LYS A 181 -26.06 14.36 -44.52
N HIS A 182 -26.75 15.22 -43.75
CA HIS A 182 -26.75 16.66 -43.98
C HIS A 182 -25.35 17.29 -43.82
N CYS A 183 -24.57 16.87 -42.81
CA CYS A 183 -23.21 17.34 -42.61
C CYS A 183 -22.25 16.89 -43.71
N SER A 184 -22.40 15.65 -44.21
CA SER A 184 -21.60 15.11 -45.31
C SER A 184 -21.82 15.88 -46.60
N GLU A 185 -23.07 16.20 -46.93
CA GLU A 185 -23.43 17.02 -48.10
C GLU A 185 -22.85 18.44 -47.98
N THR A 186 -22.93 19.03 -46.79
CA THR A 186 -22.36 20.37 -46.51
C THR A 186 -20.83 20.38 -46.57
N TYR A 187 -20.17 19.30 -46.12
CA TYR A 187 -18.72 19.14 -46.15
C TYR A 187 -18.19 18.91 -47.58
N GLN A 188 -18.89 18.11 -48.39
CA GLN A 188 -18.57 17.94 -49.82
C GLN A 188 -18.62 19.29 -50.56
N LEU A 189 -19.64 20.11 -50.29
CA LEU A 189 -19.73 21.46 -50.87
C LEU A 189 -18.54 22.36 -50.46
N ARG A 190 -18.06 22.25 -49.22
CA ARG A 190 -16.89 23.02 -48.74
C ARG A 190 -15.57 22.56 -49.35
N ILE A 191 -15.36 21.26 -49.55
CA ILE A 191 -14.17 20.75 -50.25
C ILE A 191 -14.16 21.24 -51.69
N ILE A 192 -15.29 21.12 -52.39
CA ILE A 192 -15.41 21.56 -53.78
C ILE A 192 -15.08 23.06 -53.88
N LEU A 193 -15.63 23.90 -53.00
CA LEU A 193 -15.34 25.33 -52.97
C LEU A 193 -13.87 25.65 -52.60
N GLY A 194 -13.25 24.84 -51.75
CA GLY A 194 -11.84 24.97 -51.38
C GLY A 194 -10.89 24.68 -52.55
N GLU A 195 -11.10 23.56 -53.24
CA GLU A 195 -10.34 23.19 -54.45
C GLU A 195 -10.53 24.22 -55.57
N TRP A 196 -11.75 24.74 -55.74
CA TRP A 196 -12.04 25.77 -56.73
C TRP A 196 -11.27 27.07 -56.46
N ASN A 197 -11.12 27.46 -55.19
CA ASN A 197 -10.34 28.63 -54.79
C ASN A 197 -8.83 28.44 -55.08
N VAL A 198 -8.28 27.24 -54.87
CA VAL A 198 -6.88 26.93 -55.19
C VAL A 198 -6.62 27.04 -56.70
N VAL A 199 -7.50 26.46 -57.52
CA VAL A 199 -7.40 26.52 -58.99
C VAL A 199 -7.55 27.96 -59.49
N ALA A 200 -8.47 28.74 -58.91
CA ALA A 200 -8.63 30.15 -59.25
C ALA A 200 -7.38 30.99 -58.92
N GLN A 201 -6.71 30.72 -57.80
CA GLN A 201 -5.45 31.39 -57.43
C GLN A 201 -4.29 31.00 -58.35
N GLN A 202 -4.21 29.75 -58.78
CA GLN A 202 -3.20 29.28 -59.73
C GLN A 202 -3.41 29.90 -61.12
N ALA A 203 -4.66 29.98 -61.60
CA ALA A 203 -4.99 30.66 -62.86
C ALA A 203 -4.59 32.14 -62.82
N ARG A 204 -4.82 32.82 -61.69
CA ARG A 204 -4.43 34.22 -61.49
C ARG A 204 -2.92 34.43 -61.53
N ARG A 205 -2.15 33.56 -60.86
CA ARG A 205 -0.67 33.59 -60.88
C ARG A 205 -0.10 33.29 -62.27
N THR A 206 -0.75 32.41 -63.02
CA THR A 206 -0.35 32.06 -64.39
C THR A 206 -0.57 33.25 -65.33
N ARG A 207 -1.70 33.95 -65.20
CA ARG A 207 -1.95 35.21 -65.92
C ARG A 207 -0.94 36.30 -65.55
N ASP A 208 -0.66 36.49 -64.27
CA ASP A 208 0.33 37.48 -63.79
C ASP A 208 1.78 37.15 -64.25
N TYR A 209 2.07 35.87 -64.54
CA TYR A 209 3.34 35.42 -65.11
C TYR A 209 3.43 35.75 -66.62
N PHE A 210 2.37 35.51 -67.40
CA PHE A 210 2.32 35.88 -68.82
C PHE A 210 2.27 37.41 -69.03
N ASP A 211 1.57 38.15 -68.17
CA ASP A 211 1.54 39.62 -68.18
C ASP A 211 2.93 40.25 -67.91
N ARG A 212 3.83 39.55 -67.21
CA ARG A 212 5.23 40.00 -67.00
C ARG A 212 6.11 39.74 -68.22
N ILE A 213 5.84 38.67 -68.96
CA ILE A 213 6.53 38.35 -70.22
C ILE A 213 6.15 39.36 -71.32
N GLU A 214 4.87 39.74 -71.42
CA GLU A 214 4.41 40.77 -72.39
C GLU A 214 4.94 42.18 -72.09
N ARG A 215 5.37 42.47 -70.86
CA ARG A 215 5.97 43.76 -70.45
C ARG A 215 7.48 43.85 -70.66
N GLY A 216 8.13 42.80 -71.16
CA GLY A 216 9.55 42.82 -71.48
C GLY A 216 10.48 42.89 -70.26
N GLU A 217 10.03 42.45 -69.08
CA GLU A 217 10.86 42.36 -67.88
C GLU A 217 11.65 41.04 -67.88
N ASP A 218 12.64 40.94 -68.76
CA ASP A 218 13.60 39.84 -68.76
C ASP A 218 14.87 40.32 -68.04
N ASN A 219 15.16 39.77 -66.85
CA ASN A 219 16.48 39.91 -66.26
C ASN A 219 16.91 38.65 -65.53
N GLN A 220 17.90 38.02 -66.15
CA GLN A 220 18.78 37.00 -65.62
C GLN A 220 19.36 37.41 -64.26
N GLN A 221 19.33 36.50 -63.29
CA GLN A 221 20.44 36.35 -62.34
C GLN A 221 20.58 34.88 -61.92
N ASN A 222 21.54 34.22 -62.55
CA ASN A 222 22.28 33.12 -61.96
C ASN A 222 22.88 33.58 -60.62
N GLY A 223 22.58 32.86 -59.54
CA GLY A 223 23.06 33.20 -58.20
C GLY A 223 23.20 31.98 -57.30
N SER A 224 24.34 31.30 -57.44
CA SER A 224 25.11 30.66 -56.36
C SER A 224 24.36 29.84 -55.29
N LEU A 225 24.46 28.51 -55.42
CA LEU A 225 24.40 27.55 -54.31
C LEU A 225 25.51 27.87 -53.29
N GLY A 226 25.22 28.75 -52.34
CA GLY A 226 26.08 29.04 -51.20
C GLY A 226 25.96 27.93 -50.14
N GLN A 227 27.08 27.27 -49.87
CA GLN A 227 27.32 26.46 -48.68
C GLN A 227 27.03 27.28 -47.42
N GLY A 228 25.92 27.00 -46.75
CA GLY A 228 25.73 27.35 -45.34
C GLY A 228 25.72 26.05 -44.54
N GLU A 229 26.79 25.78 -43.78
CA GLU A 229 26.70 24.82 -42.68
C GLU A 229 25.57 25.30 -41.77
N ALA A 230 24.47 24.54 -41.73
CA ALA A 230 23.39 24.76 -40.79
C ALA A 230 23.96 24.69 -39.37
N ARG A 231 24.19 25.85 -38.75
CA ARG A 231 24.53 25.92 -37.33
C ARG A 231 23.26 25.63 -36.55
N ASP A 232 23.25 24.50 -35.87
CA ASP A 232 22.15 24.07 -35.02
C ASP A 232 22.03 24.97 -33.77
N GLU A 233 20.81 25.14 -33.27
CA GLU A 233 20.50 26.04 -32.14
C GLU A 233 21.29 25.70 -30.86
N LEU A 234 21.67 24.44 -30.65
CA LEU A 234 22.47 24.04 -29.48
C LEU A 234 23.93 24.51 -29.62
N SER A 235 24.48 24.54 -30.83
CA SER A 235 25.81 25.10 -31.13
C SER A 235 25.87 26.62 -31.01
N MET A 236 24.72 27.30 -30.95
CA MET A 236 24.61 28.74 -30.68
C MET A 236 24.64 29.07 -29.17
N LEU A 237 24.40 28.07 -28.31
CA LEU A 237 24.47 28.24 -26.86
C LEU A 237 25.93 28.25 -26.39
N ASN A 238 26.19 28.92 -25.27
CA ASN A 238 27.49 28.80 -24.62
C ASN A 238 27.73 27.34 -24.18
N ARG A 239 29.01 26.94 -24.17
CA ARG A 239 29.41 25.54 -23.91
C ARG A 239 28.85 25.00 -22.60
N GLU A 240 28.78 25.83 -21.56
CA GLU A 240 28.29 25.42 -20.23
C GLU A 240 26.79 25.14 -20.24
N ALA A 241 25.98 25.99 -20.87
CA ALA A 241 24.54 25.79 -21.03
C ALA A 241 24.25 24.55 -21.86
N ALA A 242 24.97 24.35 -22.98
CA ALA A 242 24.82 23.16 -23.81
C ALA A 242 25.15 21.88 -23.03
N VAL A 243 26.24 21.87 -22.25
CA VAL A 243 26.59 20.74 -21.38
C VAL A 243 25.54 20.51 -20.29
N ARG A 244 25.00 21.56 -19.67
CA ARG A 244 23.93 21.42 -18.66
C ARG A 244 22.64 20.86 -19.26
N ILE A 245 22.29 21.21 -20.49
CA ILE A 245 21.16 20.64 -21.21
C ILE A 245 21.41 19.14 -21.46
N LEU A 246 22.58 18.81 -22.00
CA LEU A 246 22.97 17.42 -22.26
C LEU A 246 23.04 16.57 -20.98
N ALA A 247 23.28 17.18 -19.81
CA ALA A 247 23.33 16.48 -18.52
C ALA A 247 21.99 15.86 -18.09
N TYR A 248 20.87 16.27 -18.70
CA TYR A 248 19.56 15.66 -18.49
C TYR A 248 19.32 14.39 -19.33
N LEU A 249 20.18 14.13 -20.31
CA LEU A 249 20.10 12.99 -21.22
C LEU A 249 20.76 11.75 -20.61
N ASP A 250 20.27 10.57 -20.97
CA ASP A 250 20.94 9.33 -20.61
C ASP A 250 22.10 8.99 -21.55
N ILE A 251 22.85 7.93 -21.24
CA ILE A 251 24.04 7.55 -22.01
C ILE A 251 23.69 7.15 -23.45
N ALA A 252 22.50 6.58 -23.69
CA ALA A 252 22.07 6.22 -25.04
C ALA A 252 21.75 7.47 -25.85
N ASP A 253 21.07 8.44 -25.25
CA ASP A 253 20.78 9.74 -25.87
C ASP A 253 22.05 10.57 -26.09
N LEU A 254 22.98 10.57 -25.14
CA LEU A 254 24.29 11.21 -25.31
C LEU A 254 25.09 10.56 -26.45
N ALA A 255 25.01 9.23 -26.60
CA ALA A 255 25.63 8.53 -27.72
C ALA A 255 25.00 8.93 -29.06
N ARG A 256 23.66 9.08 -29.13
CA ARG A 256 22.96 9.60 -30.31
C ARG A 256 23.36 11.06 -30.60
N CYS A 257 23.41 11.91 -29.57
CA CYS A 257 23.86 13.29 -29.68
C CYS A 257 25.27 13.38 -30.26
N SER A 258 26.17 12.46 -29.88
CA SER A 258 27.53 12.42 -30.40
C SER A 258 27.64 12.10 -31.90
N GLN A 259 26.54 11.63 -32.52
CA GLN A 259 26.46 11.31 -33.94
C GLN A 259 25.86 12.46 -34.77
N VAL A 260 25.34 13.51 -34.14
CA VAL A 260 24.67 14.63 -34.84
C VAL A 260 25.69 15.49 -35.60
N CYS A 261 26.69 16.02 -34.90
CA CYS A 261 27.76 16.82 -35.52
C CYS A 261 29.05 16.75 -34.70
N ARG A 262 30.16 17.28 -35.26
CA ARG A 262 31.46 17.32 -34.57
C ARG A 262 31.40 18.10 -33.26
N ASN A 263 30.63 19.20 -33.22
CA ASN A 263 30.49 20.02 -32.01
C ASN A 263 29.77 19.25 -30.89
N TRP A 264 28.65 18.58 -31.19
CA TRP A 264 27.92 17.75 -30.22
C TRP A 264 28.75 16.56 -29.75
N LYS A 265 29.53 15.96 -30.64
CA LYS A 265 30.50 14.91 -30.27
C LYS A 265 31.53 15.41 -29.26
N MET A 266 31.96 16.67 -29.35
CA MET A 266 32.86 17.30 -28.39
C MET A 266 32.15 17.69 -27.08
N LEU A 267 30.93 18.19 -27.16
CA LEU A 267 30.12 18.56 -25.98
C LEU A 267 29.78 17.33 -25.12
N THR A 268 29.38 16.23 -25.75
CA THR A 268 29.11 14.93 -25.09
C THR A 268 30.35 14.29 -24.44
N GLN A 269 31.55 14.78 -24.74
CA GLN A 269 32.81 14.35 -24.12
C GLN A 269 33.21 15.19 -22.90
N SER A 270 32.43 16.22 -22.54
CA SER A 270 32.71 17.07 -21.39
C SER A 270 32.82 16.26 -20.10
N SER A 271 33.87 16.48 -19.31
CA SER A 271 34.13 15.79 -18.03
C SER A 271 32.95 15.86 -17.06
N MET A 272 32.19 16.97 -17.09
CA MET A 272 30.99 17.17 -16.26
C MET A 272 29.91 16.12 -16.52
N LEU A 273 29.75 15.67 -17.77
CA LEU A 273 28.78 14.64 -18.15
C LEU A 273 29.18 13.24 -17.69
N TRP A 274 30.48 13.01 -17.51
CA TRP A 274 31.04 11.70 -17.14
C TRP A 274 31.33 11.57 -15.64
N ALA A 275 31.06 12.62 -14.86
CA ALA A 275 31.15 12.57 -13.40
C ALA A 275 30.08 11.67 -12.77
N LYS A 276 28.92 11.55 -13.42
CA LYS A 276 27.84 10.64 -13.03
C LYS A 276 27.50 9.71 -14.19
N LEU A 277 27.61 8.42 -13.95
CA LEU A 277 27.32 7.39 -14.94
C LEU A 277 26.22 6.45 -14.41
N ASP A 278 25.03 6.54 -14.98
CA ASP A 278 23.90 5.65 -14.66
C ASP A 278 23.69 4.64 -15.79
N LEU A 279 24.07 3.39 -15.54
CA LEU A 279 23.97 2.28 -16.48
C LEU A 279 22.79 1.35 -16.18
N HIS A 280 22.04 1.57 -15.09
CA HIS A 280 20.91 0.74 -14.69
C HIS A 280 19.86 0.62 -15.81
N ARG A 281 19.54 1.73 -16.50
CA ARG A 281 18.58 1.73 -17.61
C ARG A 281 18.98 0.84 -18.79
N THR A 282 20.28 0.55 -18.91
CA THR A 282 20.83 -0.29 -19.97
C THR A 282 21.12 -1.72 -19.50
N ASN A 283 20.76 -2.08 -18.26
CA ASN A 283 21.10 -3.35 -17.62
C ASN A 283 20.78 -4.61 -18.46
N LYS A 284 19.70 -4.60 -19.25
CA LYS A 284 19.30 -5.73 -20.10
C LYS A 284 20.28 -6.01 -21.25
N VAL A 285 20.96 -4.98 -21.75
CA VAL A 285 21.85 -5.05 -22.93
C VAL A 285 23.32 -4.92 -22.53
N LEU A 286 23.60 -4.32 -21.37
CA LEU A 286 24.95 -4.07 -20.88
C LEU A 286 25.72 -5.36 -20.64
N SER A 287 26.79 -5.60 -21.40
CA SER A 287 27.75 -6.68 -21.16
C SER A 287 28.94 -6.17 -20.34
N ASP A 288 29.67 -7.09 -19.69
CA ASP A 288 30.88 -6.78 -18.90
C ASP A 288 31.90 -5.93 -19.70
N ARG A 289 32.11 -6.26 -20.98
CA ARG A 289 33.02 -5.50 -21.86
C ARG A 289 32.52 -4.08 -22.16
N LEU A 290 31.22 -3.92 -22.36
CA LEU A 290 30.62 -2.59 -22.64
C LEU A 290 30.67 -1.71 -21.39
N ALA A 291 30.30 -2.25 -20.23
CA ALA A 291 30.38 -1.55 -18.96
C ALA A 291 31.82 -1.07 -18.68
N MET A 292 32.81 -1.95 -18.83
CA MET A 292 34.22 -1.61 -18.69
C MET A 292 34.63 -0.46 -19.61
N ARG A 293 34.22 -0.46 -20.89
CA ARG A 293 34.55 0.63 -21.84
C ARG A 293 33.97 1.98 -21.40
N PHE A 294 32.73 2.01 -20.95
CA PHE A 294 32.11 3.24 -20.44
C PHE A 294 32.82 3.74 -19.17
N ILE A 295 33.11 2.85 -18.23
CA ILE A 295 33.82 3.18 -16.99
C ILE A 295 35.24 3.67 -17.30
N GLN A 296 35.95 3.01 -18.21
CA GLN A 296 37.30 3.41 -18.62
C GLN A 296 37.32 4.82 -19.22
N ARG A 297 36.30 5.16 -20.01
CA ARG A 297 36.13 6.51 -20.58
C ARG A 297 35.81 7.55 -19.51
N ALA A 298 34.98 7.20 -18.53
CA ALA A 298 34.61 8.09 -17.43
C ALA A 298 35.68 8.21 -16.34
N ARG A 299 36.62 7.26 -16.29
CA ARG A 299 37.58 7.02 -15.20
C ARG A 299 38.19 8.26 -14.54
N PRO A 300 38.71 9.28 -15.26
CA PRO A 300 39.36 10.42 -14.61
C PRO A 300 38.39 11.30 -13.80
N PHE A 301 37.11 11.28 -14.18
CA PHE A 301 36.10 12.21 -13.68
C PHE A 301 34.98 11.53 -12.87
N LEU A 302 34.85 10.21 -12.98
CA LEU A 302 33.76 9.44 -12.42
C LEU A 302 33.72 9.54 -10.89
N GLN A 303 32.63 10.12 -10.37
CA GLN A 303 32.33 10.26 -8.95
C GLN A 303 31.13 9.40 -8.53
N HIS A 304 30.14 9.24 -9.42
CA HIS A 304 28.92 8.47 -9.16
C HIS A 304 28.72 7.39 -10.22
N LEU A 305 28.59 6.14 -9.81
CA LEU A 305 28.35 5.00 -10.69
C LEU A 305 27.15 4.18 -10.21
N ASN A 306 26.10 4.10 -11.04
CA ASN A 306 24.94 3.26 -10.79
C ASN A 306 24.91 2.08 -11.75
N LEU A 307 25.08 0.87 -11.21
CA LEU A 307 25.04 -0.41 -11.91
C LEU A 307 23.90 -1.31 -11.41
N ARG A 308 22.91 -0.77 -10.69
CA ARG A 308 21.79 -1.56 -10.14
C ARG A 308 21.19 -2.53 -11.15
N GLN A 309 20.90 -3.76 -10.73
CA GLN A 309 20.31 -4.83 -11.54
C GLN A 309 21.11 -5.21 -12.81
N CYS A 310 22.39 -4.83 -12.93
CA CYS A 310 23.21 -5.21 -14.09
C CYS A 310 23.72 -6.65 -13.93
N SER A 311 22.95 -7.62 -14.39
CA SER A 311 23.22 -9.07 -14.18
C SER A 311 24.39 -9.64 -14.97
N ARG A 312 24.84 -8.96 -16.02
CA ARG A 312 25.89 -9.43 -16.95
C ARG A 312 27.27 -8.78 -16.72
N ILE A 313 27.44 -8.00 -15.65
CA ILE A 313 28.74 -7.45 -15.28
C ILE A 313 29.58 -8.51 -14.56
N GLY A 314 30.89 -8.38 -14.62
CA GLY A 314 31.82 -9.29 -13.98
C GLY A 314 33.17 -8.65 -13.72
N ARG A 315 34.21 -9.47 -13.74
CA ARG A 315 35.56 -9.08 -13.31
C ARG A 315 36.13 -7.89 -14.08
N LEU A 316 35.85 -7.76 -15.39
CA LEU A 316 36.39 -6.64 -16.18
C LEU A 316 35.80 -5.30 -15.73
N THR A 317 34.48 -5.28 -15.47
CA THR A 317 33.81 -4.11 -14.91
C THR A 317 34.41 -3.75 -13.55
N PHE A 318 34.57 -4.72 -12.64
CA PHE A 318 35.12 -4.46 -11.30
C PHE A 318 36.56 -3.92 -11.32
N LEU A 319 37.41 -4.42 -12.22
CA LEU A 319 38.75 -3.87 -12.43
C LEU A 319 38.69 -2.42 -12.97
N GLY A 320 37.76 -2.15 -13.89
CA GLY A 320 37.48 -0.80 -14.36
C GLY A 320 37.09 0.13 -13.20
N ILE A 321 36.18 -0.31 -12.33
CA ILE A 321 35.74 0.44 -11.14
C ILE A 321 36.93 0.72 -10.23
N SER A 322 37.74 -0.28 -9.88
CA SER A 322 38.90 -0.10 -8.99
C SER A 322 39.92 0.92 -9.50
N SER A 323 39.90 1.22 -10.80
CA SER A 323 40.80 2.20 -11.41
C SER A 323 40.28 3.65 -11.30
N CYS A 324 39.04 3.84 -10.84
CA CYS A 324 38.36 5.13 -10.69
C CYS A 324 38.64 5.74 -9.30
N LYS A 325 39.79 6.41 -9.16
CA LYS A 325 40.25 6.97 -7.87
C LYS A 325 39.36 8.06 -7.28
N ASN A 326 38.54 8.71 -8.12
CA ASN A 326 37.63 9.79 -7.73
C ASN A 326 36.22 9.29 -7.38
N LEU A 327 35.98 7.98 -7.41
CA LEU A 327 34.67 7.39 -7.18
C LEU A 327 34.25 7.53 -5.72
N GLN A 328 33.13 8.20 -5.49
CA GLN A 328 32.56 8.48 -4.17
C GLN A 328 31.26 7.72 -3.93
N ASP A 329 30.47 7.46 -4.97
CA ASP A 329 29.16 6.84 -4.90
C ASP A 329 29.09 5.64 -5.86
N LEU A 330 28.83 4.48 -5.29
CA LEU A 330 28.75 3.23 -6.02
C LEU A 330 27.49 2.46 -5.63
N ASN A 331 26.60 2.25 -6.59
CA ASN A 331 25.43 1.40 -6.45
C ASN A 331 25.58 0.10 -7.25
N LEU A 332 25.66 -1.01 -6.53
CA LEU A 332 25.76 -2.38 -7.05
C LEU A 332 24.57 -3.25 -6.61
N SER A 333 23.47 -2.63 -6.17
CA SER A 333 22.34 -3.39 -5.66
C SER A 333 21.73 -4.31 -6.71
N GLU A 334 21.25 -5.47 -6.28
CA GLU A 334 20.62 -6.49 -7.14
C GLU A 334 21.55 -6.97 -8.27
N CYS A 335 22.87 -6.90 -8.09
CA CYS A 335 23.85 -7.44 -9.02
C CYS A 335 24.33 -8.82 -8.54
N PRO A 336 23.89 -9.93 -9.16
CA PRO A 336 24.19 -11.29 -8.71
C PRO A 336 25.67 -11.67 -8.83
N SER A 337 26.45 -10.97 -9.64
CA SER A 337 27.89 -11.20 -9.80
C SER A 337 28.77 -10.53 -8.74
N VAL A 338 28.16 -9.80 -7.79
CA VAL A 338 28.88 -9.14 -6.71
C VAL A 338 29.14 -10.14 -5.59
N ASP A 339 30.40 -10.51 -5.45
CA ASP A 339 30.95 -11.43 -4.46
C ASP A 339 32.10 -10.81 -3.66
N ASP A 340 32.70 -11.57 -2.75
CA ASP A 340 33.78 -11.07 -1.89
C ASP A 340 35.02 -10.62 -2.67
N GLU A 341 35.37 -11.28 -3.78
CA GLU A 341 36.52 -10.89 -4.61
C GLU A 341 36.26 -9.59 -5.37
N SER A 342 35.02 -9.37 -5.84
CA SER A 342 34.62 -8.10 -6.43
C SER A 342 34.76 -6.93 -5.44
N ILE A 343 34.31 -7.12 -4.20
CA ILE A 343 34.42 -6.10 -3.13
C ILE A 343 35.87 -5.85 -2.77
N LYS A 344 36.70 -6.89 -2.68
CA LYS A 344 38.14 -6.75 -2.47
C LYS A 344 38.82 -5.93 -3.57
N ILE A 345 38.51 -6.20 -4.84
CA ILE A 345 39.05 -5.46 -5.99
C ILE A 345 38.63 -3.98 -5.92
N ILE A 346 37.34 -3.73 -5.71
CA ILE A 346 36.77 -2.38 -5.70
C ILE A 346 37.34 -1.57 -4.54
N THR A 347 37.26 -2.10 -3.33
CA THR A 347 37.71 -1.40 -2.11
C THR A 347 39.23 -1.22 -2.08
N GLY A 348 39.98 -2.09 -2.76
CA GLY A 348 41.42 -1.96 -2.95
C GLY A 348 41.85 -0.81 -3.88
N GLY A 349 40.95 -0.26 -4.70
CA GLY A 349 41.23 0.87 -5.59
C GLY A 349 40.46 2.16 -5.30
N CYS A 350 39.24 2.04 -4.76
CA CYS A 350 38.33 3.15 -4.48
C CYS A 350 38.29 3.50 -2.99
N HIS A 351 39.31 4.18 -2.48
CA HIS A 351 39.46 4.43 -1.04
C HIS A 351 38.62 5.61 -0.50
N ILE A 352 38.12 6.47 -1.39
CA ILE A 352 37.34 7.66 -1.02
C ILE A 352 35.82 7.45 -1.14
N LEU A 353 35.37 6.19 -1.24
CA LEU A 353 33.94 5.88 -1.29
C LEU A 353 33.24 6.44 -0.05
N LEU A 354 32.20 7.23 -0.32
CA LEU A 354 31.28 7.82 0.66
C LEU A 354 29.96 7.04 0.70
N TYR A 355 29.50 6.53 -0.44
CA TYR A 355 28.25 5.80 -0.58
C TYR A 355 28.51 4.45 -1.27
N LEU A 356 28.06 3.37 -0.62
CA LEU A 356 28.12 2.02 -1.17
C LEU A 356 26.81 1.28 -0.93
N ASN A 357 26.16 0.86 -2.00
CA ASN A 357 24.95 0.06 -1.93
C ASN A 357 25.20 -1.36 -2.47
N LEU A 358 25.06 -2.35 -1.58
CA LEU A 358 25.24 -3.78 -1.82
C LEU A 358 23.95 -4.57 -1.55
N SER A 359 22.78 -3.93 -1.56
CA SER A 359 21.52 -4.63 -1.27
C SER A 359 21.27 -5.77 -2.26
N HIS A 360 20.68 -6.87 -1.81
CA HIS A 360 20.38 -8.06 -2.63
C HIS A 360 21.62 -8.64 -3.36
N THR A 361 22.77 -8.71 -2.68
CA THR A 361 24.00 -9.33 -3.22
C THR A 361 24.42 -10.55 -2.40
N SER A 362 25.39 -11.32 -2.93
CA SER A 362 25.97 -12.51 -2.28
C SER A 362 27.19 -12.20 -1.41
N VAL A 363 27.27 -11.00 -0.84
CA VAL A 363 28.40 -10.62 0.03
C VAL A 363 28.39 -11.43 1.34
N THR A 364 29.57 -11.88 1.76
CA THR A 364 29.75 -12.66 2.99
C THR A 364 30.55 -11.87 4.03
N ASN A 365 30.84 -12.49 5.18
CA ASN A 365 31.69 -11.89 6.20
C ASN A 365 33.07 -11.42 5.66
N HIS A 366 33.58 -12.01 4.55
CA HIS A 366 34.86 -11.60 3.95
C HIS A 366 34.78 -10.22 3.30
N SER A 367 33.69 -9.91 2.58
CA SER A 367 33.43 -8.55 2.07
C SER A 367 33.54 -7.49 3.16
N PHE A 368 32.94 -7.76 4.33
CA PHE A 368 32.98 -6.83 5.46
C PHE A 368 34.39 -6.65 6.02
N ARG A 369 35.22 -7.68 5.99
CA ARG A 369 36.64 -7.57 6.35
C ARG A 369 37.41 -6.66 5.39
N HIS A 370 37.06 -6.64 4.10
CA HIS A 370 37.64 -5.72 3.13
C HIS A 370 37.14 -4.29 3.33
N LEU A 371 35.84 -4.09 3.55
CA LEU A 371 35.26 -2.79 3.90
C LEU A 371 35.92 -2.21 5.16
N ALA A 372 36.07 -3.03 6.22
CA ALA A 372 36.74 -2.69 7.47
C ALA A 372 38.20 -2.22 7.32
N ARG A 373 38.86 -2.59 6.21
CA ARG A 373 40.28 -2.28 5.96
C ARG A 373 40.49 -1.05 5.09
N HIS A 374 39.64 -0.83 4.10
CA HIS A 374 39.93 0.12 3.03
C HIS A 374 38.96 1.32 2.98
N CYS A 375 37.72 1.18 3.44
CA CYS A 375 36.67 2.19 3.26
C CYS A 375 36.63 3.21 4.41
N HIS A 376 37.66 4.06 4.53
CA HIS A 376 37.81 4.98 5.67
C HIS A 376 36.82 6.16 5.70
N PHE A 377 36.29 6.54 4.54
CA PHE A 377 35.40 7.69 4.39
C PHE A 377 33.93 7.33 4.20
N LEU A 378 33.59 6.04 4.29
CA LEU A 378 32.23 5.57 4.01
C LEU A 378 31.23 6.17 5.00
N GLN A 379 30.21 6.84 4.45
CA GLN A 379 29.12 7.51 5.18
C GLN A 379 27.80 6.75 5.05
N PHE A 380 27.56 6.13 3.89
CA PHE A 380 26.38 5.31 3.61
C PHE A 380 26.79 3.89 3.23
N LEU A 381 26.16 2.91 3.90
CA LEU A 381 26.26 1.50 3.56
C LEU A 381 24.87 0.88 3.60
N SER A 382 24.43 0.28 2.50
CA SER A 382 23.29 -0.65 2.51
C SER A 382 23.77 -2.06 2.18
N VAL A 383 23.38 -3.00 3.03
CA VAL A 383 23.53 -4.45 2.83
C VAL A 383 22.17 -5.15 2.88
N ALA A 384 21.09 -4.38 2.70
CA ALA A 384 19.73 -4.86 2.81
C ALA A 384 19.48 -6.12 1.97
N TYR A 385 18.72 -7.06 2.54
CA TYR A 385 18.36 -8.34 1.93
C TYR A 385 19.55 -9.24 1.52
N SER A 386 20.77 -8.92 1.97
CA SER A 386 21.93 -9.79 1.78
C SER A 386 22.01 -10.75 2.97
N ARG A 387 21.88 -12.06 2.71
CA ARG A 387 21.69 -13.07 3.75
C ARG A 387 22.90 -13.99 4.00
N GLN A 388 24.00 -13.81 3.28
CA GLN A 388 25.18 -14.70 3.32
C GLN A 388 26.26 -14.28 4.34
N PHE A 389 25.94 -13.39 5.27
CA PHE A 389 26.84 -12.98 6.36
C PHE A 389 26.21 -13.24 7.73
N SER A 390 26.99 -13.11 8.80
CA SER A 390 26.57 -13.33 10.19
C SER A 390 26.95 -12.14 11.08
N ASP A 391 26.65 -12.20 12.38
CA ASP A 391 27.07 -11.18 13.37
C ASP A 391 28.57 -10.84 13.29
N ARG A 392 29.43 -11.79 12.89
CA ARG A 392 30.88 -11.58 12.70
C ARG A 392 31.20 -10.47 11.69
N ALA A 393 30.33 -10.23 10.71
CA ALA A 393 30.51 -9.19 9.70
C ALA A 393 30.63 -7.81 10.35
N PHE A 394 29.73 -7.49 11.27
CA PHE A 394 29.77 -6.24 12.03
C PHE A 394 30.86 -6.25 13.10
N GLY A 395 31.25 -7.42 13.61
CA GLY A 395 32.46 -7.55 14.43
C GLY A 395 33.74 -7.11 13.69
N TYR A 396 33.85 -7.39 12.38
CA TYR A 396 34.96 -6.88 11.58
C TYR A 396 34.90 -5.36 11.39
N LEU A 397 33.71 -4.79 11.16
CA LEU A 397 33.55 -3.34 11.05
C LEU A 397 33.82 -2.65 12.41
N ALA A 398 33.42 -3.27 13.52
CA ALA A 398 33.62 -2.76 14.87
C ALA A 398 35.11 -2.69 15.26
N ASN A 399 35.92 -3.64 14.80
CA ASN A 399 37.36 -3.71 15.09
C ASN A 399 38.24 -3.12 13.97
N GLY A 400 37.64 -2.75 12.83
CA GLY A 400 38.33 -2.21 11.67
C GLY A 400 38.77 -0.75 11.80
N ARG A 401 39.56 -0.28 10.84
CA ARG A 401 39.90 1.16 10.69
C ARG A 401 38.96 1.88 9.72
N GLY A 402 38.31 1.13 8.82
CA GLY A 402 37.30 1.60 7.88
C GLY A 402 35.92 1.78 8.51
N CYS A 403 35.02 2.44 7.76
CA CYS A 403 33.61 2.67 8.08
C CYS A 403 33.33 3.43 9.39
N ARG A 404 34.32 4.16 9.93
CA ARG A 404 34.16 4.94 11.18
C ARG A 404 33.35 6.23 10.99
N LYS A 405 33.19 6.68 9.75
CA LYS A 405 32.40 7.88 9.39
C LYS A 405 30.97 7.52 8.96
N LEU A 406 30.52 6.29 9.24
CA LEU A 406 29.21 5.83 8.79
C LEU A 406 28.10 6.58 9.53
N THR A 407 27.28 7.29 8.78
CA THR A 407 26.12 8.04 9.27
C THR A 407 24.82 7.36 8.91
N HIS A 408 24.80 6.55 7.84
CA HIS A 408 23.64 5.80 7.38
C HIS A 408 23.96 4.32 7.19
N LEU A 409 23.20 3.47 7.87
CA LEU A 409 23.26 2.03 7.73
C LEU A 409 21.88 1.46 7.45
N ASP A 410 21.79 0.66 6.39
CA ASP A 410 20.58 -0.08 6.03
C ASP A 410 20.86 -1.59 6.06
N ILE A 411 20.20 -2.26 7.01
CA ILE A 411 20.26 -3.72 7.25
C ILE A 411 18.89 -4.37 7.05
N SER A 412 18.00 -3.73 6.29
CA SER A 412 16.64 -4.24 6.07
C SER A 412 16.66 -5.67 5.52
N GLY A 413 15.72 -6.52 5.92
CA GLY A 413 15.63 -7.92 5.47
C GLY A 413 16.78 -8.85 5.92
N CYS A 414 17.74 -8.38 6.72
CA CYS A 414 18.85 -9.17 7.26
C CYS A 414 18.42 -9.98 8.50
N THR A 415 17.50 -10.92 8.30
CA THR A 415 16.89 -11.74 9.37
C THR A 415 17.86 -12.66 10.10
N GLN A 416 19.08 -12.83 9.57
CA GLN A 416 20.12 -13.69 10.16
C GLN A 416 20.91 -13.02 11.28
N LEU A 417 20.74 -11.70 11.49
CA LEU A 417 21.38 -10.98 12.58
C LEU A 417 20.71 -11.30 13.92
N THR A 418 21.54 -11.53 14.94
CA THR A 418 21.09 -11.78 16.31
C THR A 418 21.31 -10.55 17.18
N PRO A 419 20.89 -10.53 18.47
CA PRO A 419 21.20 -9.43 19.37
C PRO A 419 22.70 -9.15 19.51
N VAL A 420 23.56 -10.15 19.30
CA VAL A 420 25.03 -9.99 19.31
C VAL A 420 25.50 -9.16 18.11
N GLY A 421 24.90 -9.36 16.94
CA GLY A 421 25.16 -8.54 15.76
C GLY A 421 24.79 -7.08 16.00
N PHE A 422 23.65 -6.83 16.65
CA PHE A 422 23.21 -5.48 17.03
C PHE A 422 24.13 -4.81 18.05
N ASP A 423 24.65 -5.57 19.02
CA ASP A 423 25.70 -5.09 19.93
C ASP A 423 26.94 -4.64 19.15
N ALA A 424 27.39 -5.45 18.19
CA ALA A 424 28.54 -5.14 17.35
C ALA A 424 28.30 -3.91 16.45
N ILE A 425 27.09 -3.71 15.93
CA ILE A 425 26.72 -2.51 15.18
C ILE A 425 26.79 -1.28 16.11
N ALA A 426 26.22 -1.38 17.31
CA ALA A 426 26.23 -0.31 18.30
C ALA A 426 27.64 0.05 18.76
N ASP A 427 28.55 -0.92 18.81
CA ASP A 427 29.97 -0.70 19.12
C ASP A 427 30.75 -0.11 17.95
N ALA A 428 30.42 -0.52 16.72
CA ALA A 428 31.10 -0.07 15.50
C ALA A 428 30.80 1.40 15.16
N PHE A 429 29.54 1.81 15.27
CA PHE A 429 29.01 3.05 14.70
C PHE A 429 28.36 3.94 15.77
N ARG A 430 29.18 4.56 16.62
CA ARG A 430 28.69 5.42 17.72
C ARG A 430 28.03 6.72 17.22
N ASP A 431 28.49 7.22 16.08
CA ASP A 431 28.00 8.46 15.46
C ASP A 431 26.93 8.21 14.39
N LEU A 432 26.35 7.00 14.35
CA LEU A 432 25.33 6.65 13.36
C LEU A 432 24.10 7.54 13.54
N GLU A 433 23.66 8.19 12.45
CA GLU A 433 22.52 9.10 12.46
C GLU A 433 21.25 8.42 11.96
N ILE A 434 21.35 7.51 10.99
CA ILE A 434 20.23 6.85 10.34
C ILE A 434 20.44 5.34 10.35
N LEU A 435 19.48 4.63 10.91
CA LEU A 435 19.43 3.18 10.92
C LEU A 435 18.10 2.69 10.35
N VAL A 436 18.19 1.92 9.25
CA VAL A 436 17.05 1.32 8.58
C VAL A 436 17.09 -0.20 8.81
N MET A 437 16.02 -0.72 9.39
CA MET A 437 15.88 -2.12 9.81
C MET A 437 14.50 -2.63 9.44
N ASP A 438 14.09 -2.39 8.19
CA ASP A 438 12.80 -2.80 7.69
C ASP A 438 12.80 -4.31 7.37
N ASP A 439 11.65 -4.97 7.40
CA ASP A 439 11.47 -6.40 7.06
C ASP A 439 12.35 -7.41 7.86
N ILE A 440 12.78 -7.08 9.08
CA ILE A 440 13.43 -7.97 10.04
C ILE A 440 12.38 -8.64 10.94
N ASN A 441 11.85 -9.78 10.47
CA ASN A 441 10.74 -10.49 11.12
C ASN A 441 11.04 -11.07 12.51
N ASN A 442 12.32 -11.19 12.89
CA ASN A 442 12.79 -11.71 14.18
C ASN A 442 13.28 -10.61 15.15
N LEU A 443 13.03 -9.33 14.83
CA LEU A 443 13.36 -8.23 15.71
C LEU A 443 12.65 -8.39 17.07
N SER A 444 13.40 -8.21 18.15
CA SER A 444 12.94 -8.42 19.52
C SER A 444 13.49 -7.35 20.45
N ASP A 445 12.91 -7.24 21.65
CA ASP A 445 13.30 -6.30 22.68
C ASP A 445 14.80 -6.31 23.03
N LYS A 446 15.45 -7.49 22.97
CA LYS A 446 16.90 -7.61 23.20
C LYS A 446 17.72 -6.87 22.15
N HIS A 447 17.33 -6.97 20.87
CA HIS A 447 17.98 -6.23 19.79
C HIS A 447 17.87 -4.73 20.04
N MET A 448 16.67 -4.25 20.39
CA MET A 448 16.43 -2.84 20.66
C MET A 448 17.17 -2.34 21.90
N HIS A 449 17.24 -3.13 22.96
CA HIS A 449 18.01 -2.79 24.15
C HIS A 449 19.49 -2.57 23.85
N ASN A 450 20.10 -3.52 23.15
CA ASN A 450 21.52 -3.47 22.78
C ASN A 450 21.85 -2.22 21.95
N LEU A 451 20.97 -1.90 21.01
CA LEU A 451 21.10 -0.79 20.08
C LEU A 451 20.90 0.56 20.80
N CYS A 452 19.78 0.72 21.51
CA CYS A 452 19.43 1.97 22.20
C CYS A 452 20.41 2.32 23.32
N LYS A 453 21.06 1.33 23.95
CA LYS A 453 22.00 1.56 25.05
C LYS A 453 23.21 2.42 24.66
N ARG A 454 23.66 2.36 23.40
CA ARG A 454 24.92 3.00 22.98
C ARG A 454 24.78 4.01 21.82
N MET A 455 23.72 3.95 21.03
CA MET A 455 23.54 4.82 19.86
C MET A 455 22.86 6.17 20.17
N THR A 456 23.48 7.02 20.97
CA THR A 456 22.86 8.30 21.42
C THR A 456 22.78 9.40 20.35
N HIS A 457 23.44 9.23 19.20
CA HIS A 457 23.44 10.18 18.10
C HIS A 457 22.37 9.91 17.02
N LEU A 458 21.59 8.85 17.20
CA LEU A 458 20.60 8.42 16.21
C LEU A 458 19.51 9.49 16.02
N LYS A 459 19.35 9.95 14.78
CA LYS A 459 18.32 10.91 14.35
C LYS A 459 17.14 10.22 13.67
N GLN A 460 17.35 9.08 13.02
CA GLN A 460 16.31 8.35 12.32
C GLN A 460 16.39 6.86 12.59
N ILE A 461 15.23 6.28 12.92
CA ILE A 461 15.05 4.84 13.01
C ILE A 461 13.83 4.41 12.19
N SER A 462 14.03 3.42 11.32
CA SER A 462 12.96 2.78 10.55
C SER A 462 12.92 1.29 10.87
N MET A 463 11.72 0.80 11.19
CA MET A 463 11.43 -0.59 11.56
C MET A 463 10.14 -1.07 10.89
N TRP A 464 9.92 -0.69 9.64
CA TRP A 464 8.74 -1.09 8.86
C TRP A 464 8.69 -2.62 8.76
N SER A 465 7.49 -3.17 8.94
CA SER A 465 7.15 -4.59 9.08
C SER A 465 7.96 -5.39 10.13
N SER A 466 8.86 -4.73 10.86
CA SER A 466 9.79 -5.35 11.82
C SER A 466 9.35 -5.16 13.26
N ALA A 467 8.67 -4.04 13.55
CA ALA A 467 8.24 -3.71 14.90
C ALA A 467 7.08 -4.57 15.41
N ARG A 468 6.45 -5.42 14.59
CA ARG A 468 5.20 -6.16 14.92
C ARG A 468 5.24 -6.94 16.25
N ARG A 469 6.43 -7.40 16.66
CA ARG A 469 6.64 -8.20 17.89
C ARG A 469 7.28 -7.42 19.05
N LEU A 470 7.65 -6.16 18.84
CA LEU A 470 8.27 -5.34 19.88
C LEU A 470 7.27 -5.03 20.99
N SER A 471 7.69 -5.25 22.24
CA SER A 471 6.87 -4.93 23.40
C SER A 471 7.06 -3.47 23.83
N GLY A 472 6.27 -3.05 24.82
CA GLY A 472 6.44 -1.77 25.49
C GLY A 472 7.85 -1.53 26.05
N TYR A 473 8.59 -2.59 26.39
CA TYR A 473 9.97 -2.48 26.85
C TYR A 473 10.89 -1.89 25.77
N ALA A 474 10.80 -2.37 24.52
CA ALA A 474 11.61 -1.83 23.41
C ALA A 474 11.36 -0.33 23.21
N PHE A 475 10.10 0.10 23.21
CA PHE A 475 9.75 1.52 23.07
C PHE A 475 10.21 2.37 24.27
N ARG A 476 10.24 1.81 25.49
CA ARG A 476 10.87 2.49 26.64
C ARG A 476 12.36 2.64 26.43
N GLN A 477 13.06 1.65 25.90
CA GLN A 477 14.50 1.79 25.59
C GLN A 477 14.76 2.90 24.56
N MET A 478 13.87 3.06 23.56
CA MET A 478 13.99 4.14 22.56
C MET A 478 13.93 5.54 23.17
N THR A 479 13.39 5.73 24.38
CA THR A 479 13.37 7.05 25.04
C THR A 479 14.77 7.60 25.36
N SER A 480 15.79 6.73 25.42
CA SER A 480 17.19 7.12 25.55
C SER A 480 17.75 7.84 24.32
N LEU A 481 17.08 7.70 23.16
CA LEU A 481 17.50 8.27 21.87
C LEU A 481 16.95 9.70 21.69
N THR A 482 17.42 10.63 22.52
CA THR A 482 16.86 11.99 22.63
C THR A 482 16.99 12.85 21.37
N LYS A 483 17.89 12.50 20.45
CA LYS A 483 18.12 13.19 19.16
C LYS A 483 17.23 12.70 18.02
N LEU A 484 16.29 11.78 18.27
CA LEU A 484 15.40 11.27 17.23
C LEU A 484 14.55 12.40 16.62
N THR A 485 14.67 12.53 15.30
CA THR A 485 13.86 13.42 14.45
C THR A 485 12.85 12.63 13.63
N THR A 486 13.15 11.36 13.31
CA THR A 486 12.29 10.51 12.48
C THR A 486 12.14 9.12 13.10
N VAL A 487 10.89 8.71 13.32
CA VAL A 487 10.54 7.38 13.84
C VAL A 487 9.48 6.77 12.93
N LYS A 488 9.77 5.59 12.38
CA LYS A 488 8.86 4.87 11.47
C LYS A 488 8.74 3.42 11.86
N PHE A 489 7.51 2.96 12.09
CA PHE A 489 7.16 1.55 12.26
C PHE A 489 5.66 1.38 12.01
N ASP A 490 5.19 0.15 11.81
CA ASP A 490 3.81 -0.18 11.49
C ASP A 490 3.35 -1.44 12.22
N SER A 491 2.04 -1.69 12.20
CA SER A 491 1.40 -2.95 12.59
C SER A 491 1.80 -3.46 14.00
N ASN A 492 2.16 -2.57 14.91
CA ASN A 492 2.49 -2.94 16.28
C ASN A 492 1.22 -2.97 17.14
N LYS A 493 0.89 -4.15 17.66
CA LYS A 493 -0.31 -4.38 18.47
C LYS A 493 -0.10 -4.20 19.98
N LEU A 494 1.13 -3.94 20.41
CA LEU A 494 1.54 -3.89 21.82
C LEU A 494 1.84 -2.47 22.30
N ILE A 495 2.06 -1.54 21.37
CA ILE A 495 2.28 -0.13 21.67
C ILE A 495 0.99 0.50 22.19
N THR A 496 1.14 1.36 23.18
CA THR A 496 0.00 2.06 23.81
C THR A 496 0.31 3.54 23.91
N ASP A 497 -0.71 4.33 24.23
CA ASP A 497 -0.59 5.78 24.40
C ASP A 497 0.47 6.16 25.44
N GLU A 498 0.67 5.33 26.47
CA GLU A 498 1.70 5.53 27.50
C GLU A 498 3.12 5.46 26.93
N HIS A 499 3.37 4.52 26.01
CA HIS A 499 4.69 4.39 25.37
C HIS A 499 4.97 5.60 24.47
N LEU A 500 3.98 6.03 23.70
CA LEU A 500 4.07 7.24 22.88
C LEU A 500 4.22 8.50 23.74
N ARG A 501 3.56 8.57 24.91
CA ARG A 501 3.73 9.66 25.88
C ARG A 501 5.18 9.80 26.32
N LEU A 502 5.81 8.70 26.71
CA LEU A 502 7.22 8.68 27.14
C LEU A 502 8.16 9.05 25.99
N MET A 503 7.90 8.53 24.79
CA MET A 503 8.68 8.84 23.60
C MET A 503 8.58 10.33 23.22
N CYS A 504 7.37 10.89 23.10
CA CYS A 504 7.17 12.30 22.76
C CYS A 504 7.77 13.26 23.80
N ARG A 505 7.79 12.86 25.09
CA ARG A 505 8.43 13.64 26.16
C ARG A 505 9.95 13.64 26.08
N SER A 506 10.55 12.50 25.73
CA SER A 506 12.01 12.34 25.74
C SER A 506 12.66 12.74 24.41
N CYS A 507 11.96 12.49 23.30
CA CYS A 507 12.38 12.77 21.93
C CYS A 507 11.60 13.99 21.37
N SER A 508 11.85 15.17 21.94
CA SER A 508 11.11 16.40 21.57
C SER A 508 11.41 16.93 20.16
N GLU A 509 12.52 16.47 19.56
CA GLU A 509 12.98 16.87 18.22
C GLU A 509 12.28 16.12 17.08
N ILE A 510 11.33 15.24 17.39
CA ILE A 510 10.60 14.47 16.37
C ILE A 510 9.88 15.43 15.40
N CYS A 511 10.29 15.32 14.14
CA CYS A 511 9.75 16.04 12.98
C CYS A 511 8.88 15.13 12.10
N HIS A 512 9.13 13.82 12.11
CA HIS A 512 8.44 12.82 11.30
C HIS A 512 8.09 11.61 12.16
N LEU A 513 6.80 11.37 12.37
CA LEU A 513 6.30 10.19 13.07
C LEU A 513 5.36 9.42 12.17
N SER A 514 5.69 8.15 11.90
CA SER A 514 4.83 7.23 11.15
C SER A 514 4.61 5.97 11.95
N ILE A 515 3.35 5.75 12.36
CA ILE A 515 2.90 4.63 13.19
C ILE A 515 1.61 3.96 12.67
N PRO A 516 1.47 3.67 11.36
CA PRO A 516 0.23 3.11 10.83
C PRO A 516 -0.07 1.71 11.36
N ASP A 517 -1.35 1.32 11.32
CA ASP A 517 -1.86 0.02 11.78
C ASP A 517 -1.49 -0.31 13.25
N CYS A 518 -1.28 0.72 14.07
CA CYS A 518 -1.11 0.55 15.52
C CYS A 518 -2.48 0.55 16.20
N ILE A 519 -3.15 -0.60 16.20
CA ILE A 519 -4.57 -0.74 16.62
C ILE A 519 -4.88 -0.35 18.07
N SER A 520 -3.87 -0.30 18.94
CA SER A 520 -4.03 -0.05 20.37
C SER A 520 -3.89 1.43 20.76
N VAL A 521 -3.52 2.31 19.82
CA VAL A 521 -3.37 3.74 20.09
C VAL A 521 -4.72 4.45 19.97
N THR A 522 -5.00 5.38 20.88
CA THR A 522 -6.29 6.10 20.96
C THR A 522 -6.10 7.61 20.79
N ASP A 523 -7.16 8.41 20.93
CA ASP A 523 -7.08 9.87 20.93
C ASP A 523 -6.04 10.44 21.92
N MET A 524 -5.75 9.71 23.00
CA MET A 524 -4.71 10.12 23.96
C MET A 524 -3.31 10.14 23.34
N CYS A 525 -2.99 9.27 22.37
CA CYS A 525 -1.71 9.38 21.67
C CYS A 525 -1.59 10.71 20.92
N MET A 526 -2.68 11.18 20.30
CA MET A 526 -2.70 12.41 19.52
C MET A 526 -2.47 13.63 20.41
N LYS A 527 -2.96 13.60 21.66
CA LYS A 527 -2.63 14.61 22.68
C LYS A 527 -1.15 14.67 22.98
N HIS A 528 -0.48 13.52 23.08
CA HIS A 528 0.96 13.48 23.34
C HIS A 528 1.77 13.88 22.11
N ILE A 529 1.40 13.40 20.93
CA ILE A 529 2.00 13.80 19.65
C ILE A 529 1.85 15.31 19.42
N GLY A 530 0.71 15.88 19.79
CA GLY A 530 0.45 17.32 19.73
C GLY A 530 1.44 18.19 20.51
N THR A 531 2.19 17.62 21.47
CA THR A 531 3.23 18.36 22.22
C THR A 531 4.53 18.58 21.43
N LEU A 532 4.74 17.86 20.32
CA LEU A 532 5.95 17.92 19.51
C LEU A 532 6.01 19.20 18.68
N LYS A 533 6.83 20.18 19.11
CA LYS A 533 6.93 21.51 18.50
C LYS A 533 7.47 21.50 17.06
N HIS A 534 8.20 20.45 16.69
CA HIS A 534 8.88 20.34 15.40
C HIS A 534 8.18 19.41 14.41
N LEU A 535 7.06 18.78 14.81
CA LEU A 535 6.36 17.80 13.98
C LEU A 535 5.85 18.42 12.67
N ARG A 536 6.26 17.82 11.56
CA ARG A 536 5.91 18.20 10.18
C ARG A 536 5.16 17.09 9.46
N VAL A 537 5.49 15.84 9.71
CA VAL A 537 4.89 14.67 9.05
C VAL A 537 4.31 13.75 10.12
N LEU A 538 3.01 13.49 10.03
CA LEU A 538 2.32 12.53 10.87
C LEU A 538 1.55 11.54 10.03
N ASN A 539 1.87 10.25 10.19
CA ASN A 539 1.13 9.15 9.59
C ASN A 539 0.59 8.23 10.68
N VAL A 540 -0.74 8.21 10.81
CA VAL A 540 -1.50 7.36 11.74
C VAL A 540 -2.58 6.58 10.98
N ALA A 541 -2.32 6.26 9.71
CA ALA A 541 -3.25 5.45 8.91
C ALA A 541 -3.59 4.13 9.61
N ASP A 542 -4.81 3.65 9.43
CA ASP A 542 -5.31 2.40 10.01
C ASP A 542 -5.33 2.37 11.57
N CYS A 543 -5.11 3.50 12.24
CA CYS A 543 -5.32 3.63 13.70
C CYS A 543 -6.82 3.85 14.01
N LEU A 544 -7.58 2.76 14.00
CA LEU A 544 -9.05 2.74 14.02
C LEU A 544 -9.73 3.41 15.24
N LEU A 545 -8.99 3.62 16.34
CA LEU A 545 -9.50 4.23 17.57
C LEU A 545 -9.34 5.75 17.60
N ILE A 546 -8.63 6.35 16.64
CA ILE A 546 -8.49 7.80 16.52
C ILE A 546 -9.78 8.40 15.95
N SER A 547 -10.31 9.42 16.63
CA SER A 547 -11.54 10.12 16.33
C SER A 547 -11.32 11.62 16.16
N ASP A 548 -12.40 12.38 15.97
CA ASP A 548 -12.38 13.84 15.95
C ASP A 548 -11.75 14.46 17.22
N THR A 549 -11.84 13.78 18.37
CA THR A 549 -11.20 14.25 19.61
C THR A 549 -9.68 14.18 19.51
N GLY A 550 -9.12 13.15 18.91
CA GLY A 550 -7.68 13.05 18.67
C GLY A 550 -7.17 14.15 17.74
N ILE A 551 -7.88 14.43 16.65
CA ILE A 551 -7.54 15.53 15.74
C ILE A 551 -7.68 16.89 16.44
N LYS A 552 -8.70 17.07 17.29
CA LYS A 552 -8.81 18.27 18.13
C LYS A 552 -7.57 18.45 19.00
N PHE A 553 -7.11 17.41 19.69
CA PHE A 553 -5.89 17.51 20.50
C PHE A 553 -4.63 17.84 19.68
N LEU A 554 -4.50 17.28 18.48
CA LEU A 554 -3.40 17.60 17.57
C LEU A 554 -3.45 19.07 17.13
N THR A 555 -4.64 19.56 16.78
CA THR A 555 -4.87 20.91 16.25
C THR A 555 -4.90 22.01 17.31
N GLU A 556 -5.05 21.66 18.59
CA GLU A 556 -4.88 22.56 19.74
C GLU A 556 -3.46 22.45 20.36
N GLY A 557 -2.64 21.54 19.84
CA GLY A 557 -1.28 21.27 20.29
C GLY A 557 -0.22 22.23 19.72
N ALA A 558 1.02 22.06 20.18
CA ALA A 558 2.16 22.87 19.75
C ALA A 558 2.58 22.64 18.28
N CYS A 559 2.21 21.50 17.67
CA CYS A 559 2.57 21.16 16.29
C CYS A 559 1.72 21.85 15.21
N GLN A 560 0.58 22.46 15.56
CA GLN A 560 -0.44 22.95 14.62
C GLN A 560 0.10 23.86 13.50
N ASN A 561 1.08 24.72 13.81
CA ASN A 561 1.67 25.68 12.86
C ASN A 561 2.89 25.14 12.09
N ARG A 562 3.24 23.87 12.27
CA ARG A 562 4.39 23.20 11.63
C ARG A 562 4.00 22.00 10.79
N LEU A 563 2.84 21.39 11.06
CA LEU A 563 2.35 20.22 10.34
C LEU A 563 2.21 20.54 8.84
N ARG A 564 2.83 19.69 8.01
CA ARG A 564 2.86 19.79 6.54
C ARG A 564 2.23 18.57 5.88
N GLU A 565 2.36 17.41 6.48
CA GLU A 565 1.79 16.16 5.98
C GLU A 565 1.02 15.46 7.08
N LEU A 566 -0.22 15.08 6.77
CA LEU A 566 -1.10 14.33 7.64
C LEU A 566 -1.77 13.19 6.87
N ASN A 567 -1.55 11.96 7.32
CA ASN A 567 -2.21 10.78 6.80
C ASN A 567 -3.15 10.17 7.84
N LEU A 568 -4.44 10.17 7.50
CA LEU A 568 -5.56 9.65 8.30
C LEU A 568 -6.33 8.54 7.57
N THR A 569 -5.72 7.90 6.57
CA THR A 569 -6.33 6.81 5.82
C THR A 569 -6.95 5.78 6.76
N ASN A 570 -8.20 5.41 6.51
CA ASN A 570 -8.95 4.38 7.23
C ASN A 570 -9.15 4.65 8.75
N CYS A 571 -8.98 5.89 9.21
CA CYS A 571 -9.40 6.31 10.56
C CYS A 571 -10.92 6.55 10.62
N MET A 572 -11.71 5.47 10.56
CA MET A 572 -13.18 5.49 10.33
C MET A 572 -14.03 6.30 11.33
N ARG A 573 -13.46 6.81 12.43
CA ARG A 573 -14.16 7.62 13.44
C ARG A 573 -14.01 9.14 13.21
N ILE A 574 -13.32 9.54 12.15
CA ILE A 574 -13.09 10.93 11.77
C ILE A 574 -14.24 11.45 10.90
N SER A 575 -14.75 12.63 11.21
CA SER A 575 -15.86 13.30 10.50
C SER A 575 -15.49 14.71 10.04
N ASP A 576 -16.46 15.44 9.50
CA ASP A 576 -16.34 16.86 9.08
C ASP A 576 -15.81 17.77 10.19
N SER A 577 -16.01 17.40 11.46
CA SER A 577 -15.49 18.12 12.62
C SER A 577 -13.95 18.21 12.59
N SER A 578 -13.29 17.12 12.24
CA SER A 578 -11.82 17.11 12.07
C SER A 578 -11.36 18.01 10.95
N ILE A 579 -12.05 17.98 9.80
CA ILE A 579 -11.70 18.84 8.66
C ILE A 579 -11.84 20.31 9.02
N THR A 580 -12.89 20.67 9.75
CA THR A 580 -13.10 22.02 10.28
C THR A 580 -11.94 22.46 11.19
N ASN A 581 -11.49 21.58 12.10
CA ASN A 581 -10.37 21.86 12.99
C ASN A 581 -9.05 22.03 12.22
N LEU A 582 -8.78 21.14 11.25
CA LEU A 582 -7.60 21.21 10.40
C LEU A 582 -7.57 22.51 9.58
N LEU A 583 -8.67 22.88 8.93
CA LEU A 583 -8.79 24.12 8.16
C LEU A 583 -8.52 25.36 9.02
N ARG A 584 -9.03 25.39 10.26
CA ARG A 584 -8.87 26.53 11.17
C ARG A 584 -7.45 26.68 11.70
N ARG A 585 -6.77 25.58 12.03
CA ARG A 585 -5.51 25.61 12.81
C ARG A 585 -4.27 25.24 12.00
N CYS A 586 -4.35 24.32 11.04
CA CYS A 586 -3.20 23.77 10.32
C CYS A 586 -2.93 24.51 9.00
N LYS A 587 -2.55 25.79 9.07
CA LYS A 587 -2.38 26.67 7.89
C LYS A 587 -1.21 26.34 6.96
N ARG A 588 -0.34 25.39 7.34
CA ARG A 588 0.83 24.95 6.53
C ARG A 588 0.69 23.53 5.99
N LEU A 589 -0.50 22.93 6.12
CA LEU A 589 -0.76 21.59 5.64
C LEU A 589 -0.74 21.59 4.11
N ALA A 590 0.18 20.81 3.54
CA ALA A 590 0.43 20.72 2.11
C ALA A 590 0.06 19.35 1.53
N TYR A 591 0.11 18.30 2.35
CA TYR A 591 -0.18 16.92 1.96
C TYR A 591 -1.22 16.34 2.93
N LEU A 592 -2.38 15.96 2.40
CA LEU A 592 -3.47 15.43 3.21
C LEU A 592 -4.04 14.15 2.59
N LYS A 593 -4.05 13.06 3.35
CA LYS A 593 -4.65 11.79 2.95
C LYS A 593 -5.82 11.42 3.86
N LEU A 594 -6.99 11.23 3.25
CA LEU A 594 -8.28 11.00 3.91
C LEU A 594 -8.98 9.76 3.32
N CYS A 595 -8.22 8.78 2.85
CA CYS A 595 -8.77 7.64 2.12
C CYS A 595 -9.69 6.80 3.03
N TYR A 596 -10.77 6.27 2.47
CA TYR A 596 -11.71 5.37 3.14
C TYR A 596 -12.32 5.95 4.44
N LEU A 597 -12.58 7.26 4.46
CA LEU A 597 -13.24 7.95 5.56
C LEU A 597 -14.73 8.17 5.26
N ASP A 598 -15.57 7.19 5.56
CA ASP A 598 -17.01 7.19 5.23
C ASP A 598 -17.83 8.24 5.97
N LYS A 599 -17.33 8.73 7.11
CA LYS A 599 -18.02 9.74 7.94
C LYS A 599 -17.73 11.19 7.53
N ILE A 600 -16.84 11.41 6.55
CA ILE A 600 -16.65 12.72 5.95
C ILE A 600 -17.69 12.89 4.86
N THR A 601 -18.57 13.87 5.05
CA THR A 601 -19.65 14.19 4.10
C THR A 601 -19.16 15.15 3.03
N GLU A 602 -20.01 15.42 2.03
CA GLU A 602 -19.69 16.42 1.00
C GLU A 602 -19.36 17.78 1.62
N ASN A 603 -20.13 18.23 2.63
CA ASN A 603 -19.90 19.50 3.33
C ASN A 603 -18.48 19.58 3.93
N GLY A 604 -18.01 18.50 4.55
CA GLY A 604 -16.64 18.41 5.07
C GLY A 604 -15.60 18.51 3.96
N LEU A 605 -15.82 17.85 2.83
CA LEU A 605 -14.90 17.92 1.69
C LEU A 605 -14.91 19.29 1.00
N GLU A 606 -16.03 20.03 0.98
CA GLU A 606 -16.08 21.40 0.46
C GLU A 606 -15.14 22.34 1.22
N LEU A 607 -15.01 22.15 2.54
CA LEU A 607 -14.09 22.92 3.38
C LEU A 607 -12.62 22.72 3.00
N ILE A 608 -12.27 21.57 2.40
CA ILE A 608 -10.91 21.29 1.96
C ILE A 608 -10.49 22.21 0.81
N GLY A 609 -11.43 22.61 -0.06
CA GLY A 609 -11.17 23.58 -1.13
C GLY A 609 -10.71 24.96 -0.62
N GLN A 610 -10.92 25.26 0.67
CA GLN A 610 -10.48 26.49 1.32
C GLN A 610 -9.07 26.39 1.93
N MET A 611 -8.40 25.24 1.83
CA MET A 611 -7.03 25.06 2.30
C MET A 611 -6.01 25.60 1.27
N GLU A 612 -5.58 26.85 1.45
CA GLU A 612 -4.74 27.59 0.49
C GLU A 612 -3.34 26.99 0.24
N GLN A 613 -2.80 26.21 1.18
CA GLN A 613 -1.46 25.65 1.07
C GLN A 613 -1.44 24.18 0.60
N LEU A 614 -2.61 23.62 0.29
CA LEU A 614 -2.73 22.21 -0.08
C LEU A 614 -2.20 21.97 -1.50
N ILE A 615 -1.19 21.11 -1.61
CA ILE A 615 -0.53 20.75 -2.86
C ILE A 615 -0.98 19.36 -3.31
N LEU A 616 -1.11 18.43 -2.36
CA LEU A 616 -1.52 17.05 -2.59
C LEU A 616 -2.71 16.67 -1.71
N ILE A 617 -3.72 16.07 -2.34
CA ILE A 617 -4.83 15.46 -1.65
C ILE A 617 -5.12 14.05 -2.16
N ASP A 618 -5.35 13.14 -1.21
CA ASP A 618 -5.84 11.79 -1.49
C ASP A 618 -7.20 11.57 -0.81
N LEU A 619 -8.22 11.41 -1.64
CA LEU A 619 -9.62 11.16 -1.26
C LEU A 619 -10.08 9.78 -1.74
N THR A 620 -9.15 8.82 -1.90
CA THR A 620 -9.50 7.48 -2.38
C THR A 620 -10.62 6.84 -1.56
N GLY A 621 -11.65 6.36 -2.24
CA GLY A 621 -12.76 5.63 -1.61
C GLY A 621 -13.69 6.46 -0.73
N THR A 622 -13.60 7.80 -0.72
CA THR A 622 -14.57 8.66 -0.04
C THR A 622 -15.80 8.93 -0.92
N GLN A 623 -16.84 9.54 -0.34
CA GLN A 623 -18.09 9.88 -1.01
C GLN A 623 -18.00 11.13 -1.94
N THR A 624 -16.85 11.35 -2.59
CA THR A 624 -16.60 12.53 -3.44
C THR A 624 -17.53 12.55 -4.67
N SER A 625 -18.25 13.66 -4.86
CA SER A 625 -19.11 13.92 -6.02
C SER A 625 -18.59 15.06 -6.89
N ASP A 626 -19.29 15.36 -7.98
CA ASP A 626 -18.96 16.47 -8.88
C ASP A 626 -18.93 17.84 -8.19
N THR A 627 -19.82 18.06 -7.21
CA THR A 627 -19.88 19.30 -6.44
C THR A 627 -18.61 19.46 -5.60
N THR A 628 -18.24 18.41 -4.86
CA THR A 628 -16.99 18.38 -4.10
C THR A 628 -15.77 18.61 -4.99
N LEU A 629 -15.70 17.91 -6.13
CA LEU A 629 -14.58 18.01 -7.05
C LEU A 629 -14.45 19.43 -7.63
N LYS A 630 -15.57 20.06 -8.00
CA LYS A 630 -15.60 21.48 -8.40
C LYS A 630 -15.02 22.37 -7.31
N ASN A 631 -15.43 22.19 -6.06
CA ASN A 631 -15.02 23.04 -4.94
C ASN A 631 -13.53 22.89 -4.59
N LEU A 632 -12.98 21.67 -4.71
CA LEU A 632 -11.53 21.45 -4.60
C LEU A 632 -10.74 22.28 -5.62
N GLY A 633 -11.33 22.52 -6.79
CA GLY A 633 -10.74 23.35 -7.85
C GLY A 633 -10.50 24.80 -7.43
N TYR A 634 -11.28 25.34 -6.49
CA TYR A 634 -11.12 26.73 -6.04
C TYR A 634 -9.79 27.01 -5.33
N SER A 635 -9.11 25.97 -4.84
CA SER A 635 -7.78 26.13 -4.23
C SER A 635 -6.72 26.63 -5.22
N GLY A 636 -6.85 26.32 -6.52
CA GLY A 636 -5.93 26.73 -7.60
C GLY A 636 -4.46 26.27 -7.49
N HIS A 637 -4.07 25.71 -6.35
CA HIS A 637 -2.68 25.36 -6.00
C HIS A 637 -2.39 23.86 -5.98
N LEU A 638 -3.43 23.03 -6.14
CA LEU A 638 -3.30 21.57 -6.19
C LEU A 638 -2.46 21.14 -7.40
N ARG A 639 -1.42 20.36 -7.13
CA ARG A 639 -0.55 19.74 -8.14
C ARG A 639 -0.78 18.24 -8.24
N SER A 640 -1.22 17.60 -7.15
CA SER A 640 -1.45 16.16 -7.10
C SER A 640 -2.80 15.83 -6.48
N VAL A 641 -3.67 15.17 -7.24
CA VAL A 641 -5.01 14.79 -6.77
C VAL A 641 -5.27 13.31 -7.03
N ILE A 642 -5.61 12.58 -5.97
CA ILE A 642 -5.92 11.14 -6.03
C ILE A 642 -7.38 10.94 -5.63
N LEU A 643 -8.18 10.46 -6.58
CA LEU A 643 -9.64 10.29 -6.49
C LEU A 643 -10.04 8.84 -6.83
N SER A 644 -9.16 7.88 -6.54
CA SER A 644 -9.42 6.48 -6.87
C SER A 644 -10.70 5.98 -6.19
N SER A 645 -11.49 5.17 -6.89
CA SER A 645 -12.74 4.60 -6.39
C SER A 645 -13.81 5.64 -6.01
N CYS A 646 -13.71 6.89 -6.44
CA CYS A 646 -14.75 7.91 -6.29
C CYS A 646 -15.79 7.77 -7.42
N ARG A 647 -16.77 6.87 -7.22
CA ARG A 647 -17.73 6.44 -8.26
C ARG A 647 -18.78 7.48 -8.66
N LYS A 648 -18.94 8.56 -7.89
CA LYS A 648 -19.92 9.64 -8.14
C LYS A 648 -19.36 10.78 -8.99
N ILE A 649 -18.11 10.69 -9.44
CA ILE A 649 -17.47 11.68 -10.31
C ILE A 649 -17.85 11.39 -11.76
N THR A 650 -18.37 12.41 -12.45
CA THR A 650 -18.69 12.40 -13.88
C THR A 650 -17.81 13.39 -14.65
N ASP A 651 -17.98 13.41 -15.98
CA ASP A 651 -17.38 14.38 -16.88
C ASP A 651 -17.58 15.84 -16.45
N LEU A 652 -18.73 16.17 -15.84
CA LEU A 652 -19.07 17.52 -15.42
C LEU A 652 -18.17 17.99 -14.27
N GLY A 653 -18.02 17.16 -13.23
CA GLY A 653 -17.15 17.45 -12.09
C GLY A 653 -15.70 17.60 -12.52
N LEU A 654 -15.19 16.64 -13.31
CA LEU A 654 -13.80 16.68 -13.77
C LEU A 654 -13.52 17.89 -14.65
N THR A 655 -14.44 18.25 -15.55
CA THR A 655 -14.30 19.44 -16.41
C THR A 655 -14.19 20.71 -15.56
N LYS A 656 -15.09 20.91 -14.60
CA LYS A 656 -15.08 22.11 -13.74
C LYS A 656 -13.81 22.19 -12.89
N PHE A 657 -13.37 21.06 -12.34
CA PHE A 657 -12.14 21.00 -11.56
C PHE A 657 -10.90 21.32 -12.40
N THR A 658 -10.74 20.67 -13.55
CA THR A 658 -9.56 20.86 -14.41
C THR A 658 -9.47 22.25 -15.01
N THR A 659 -10.61 22.93 -15.25
CA THR A 659 -10.60 24.35 -15.63
C THR A 659 -10.06 25.28 -14.54
N ALA A 660 -10.20 24.91 -13.26
CA ALA A 660 -9.72 25.70 -12.14
C ALA A 660 -8.29 25.36 -11.69
N CYS A 661 -7.78 24.17 -12.06
CA CYS A 661 -6.45 23.66 -11.70
C CYS A 661 -5.54 23.42 -12.92
N PRO A 662 -5.08 24.47 -13.64
CA PRO A 662 -4.29 24.30 -14.87
C PRO A 662 -2.86 23.76 -14.64
N ASN A 663 -2.33 23.89 -13.41
CA ASN A 663 -0.98 23.47 -13.03
C ASN A 663 -0.92 22.05 -12.45
N LEU A 664 -1.94 21.23 -12.73
CA LEU A 664 -2.01 19.85 -12.24
C LEU A 664 -0.91 19.00 -12.88
N GLU A 665 -0.14 18.30 -12.05
CA GLU A 665 1.00 17.46 -12.45
C GLU A 665 0.69 15.98 -12.31
N HIS A 666 -0.08 15.60 -11.29
CA HIS A 666 -0.42 14.21 -10.98
C HIS A 666 -1.92 14.07 -10.77
N LEU A 667 -2.55 13.16 -11.51
CA LEU A 667 -3.97 12.86 -11.36
C LEU A 667 -4.23 11.36 -11.39
N ASN A 668 -4.92 10.87 -10.38
CA ASN A 668 -5.39 9.50 -10.32
C ASN A 668 -6.92 9.46 -10.26
N LEU A 669 -7.53 8.86 -11.28
CA LEU A 669 -8.96 8.67 -11.49
C LEU A 669 -9.32 7.17 -11.58
N SER A 670 -8.48 6.27 -11.07
CA SER A 670 -8.72 4.84 -11.20
C SER A 670 -10.06 4.44 -10.59
N PHE A 671 -10.76 3.52 -11.24
CA PHE A 671 -12.10 3.05 -10.85
C PHE A 671 -13.21 4.13 -10.85
N CYS A 672 -12.98 5.30 -11.47
CA CYS A 672 -14.04 6.27 -11.78
C CYS A 672 -14.77 5.86 -13.07
N ALA A 673 -15.71 4.90 -12.95
CA ALA A 673 -16.37 4.25 -14.09
C ALA A 673 -17.31 5.15 -14.91
N GLN A 674 -17.67 6.34 -14.43
CA GLN A 674 -18.59 7.27 -15.10
C GLN A 674 -17.88 8.30 -16.00
N LEU A 675 -16.56 8.25 -16.10
CA LEU A 675 -15.77 9.17 -16.93
C LEU A 675 -15.70 8.69 -18.38
N SER A 676 -16.05 9.56 -19.31
CA SER A 676 -15.94 9.32 -20.76
C SER A 676 -14.75 10.03 -21.40
N ASP A 677 -14.52 9.78 -22.69
CA ASP A 677 -13.48 10.46 -23.49
C ASP A 677 -13.63 11.99 -23.47
N ASN A 678 -14.83 12.53 -23.27
CA ASN A 678 -15.05 13.98 -23.16
C ASN A 678 -14.42 14.57 -21.90
N ALA A 679 -14.42 13.84 -20.79
CA ALA A 679 -13.76 14.26 -19.56
C ALA A 679 -12.25 14.36 -19.76
N ILE A 680 -11.66 13.32 -20.37
CA ILE A 680 -10.23 13.26 -20.66
C ILE A 680 -9.83 14.35 -21.66
N ARG A 681 -10.66 14.59 -22.68
CA ARG A 681 -10.47 15.71 -23.62
C ARG A 681 -10.38 17.04 -22.88
N SER A 682 -11.40 17.35 -22.07
CA SER A 682 -11.49 18.59 -21.30
C SER A 682 -10.27 18.80 -20.39
N MET A 683 -9.93 17.76 -19.62
CA MET A 683 -8.76 17.72 -18.77
C MET A 683 -7.47 17.98 -19.55
N ALA A 684 -7.25 17.28 -20.67
CA ALA A 684 -6.03 17.41 -21.47
C ALA A 684 -5.81 18.83 -22.00
N PHE A 685 -6.89 19.52 -22.42
CA PHE A 685 -6.79 20.90 -22.90
C PHE A 685 -6.49 21.91 -21.78
N CYS A 686 -6.95 21.65 -20.57
CA CYS A 686 -6.75 22.54 -19.41
C CYS A 686 -5.43 22.26 -18.66
N CYS A 687 -5.07 21.00 -18.44
CA CYS A 687 -3.97 20.55 -17.59
C CYS A 687 -2.77 20.09 -18.43
N LYS A 688 -2.11 21.03 -19.14
CA LYS A 688 -1.02 20.70 -20.08
C LYS A 688 0.27 20.22 -19.43
N TYR A 689 0.46 20.51 -18.14
CA TYR A 689 1.63 20.12 -17.34
C TYR A 689 1.49 18.73 -16.70
N LEU A 690 0.45 17.98 -17.04
CA LEU A 690 0.23 16.66 -16.48
C LEU A 690 1.39 15.72 -16.81
N THR A 691 2.02 15.19 -15.77
CA THR A 691 3.17 14.28 -15.85
C THR A 691 2.76 12.84 -15.58
N THR A 692 1.78 12.61 -14.71
CA THR A 692 1.29 11.26 -14.43
C THR A 692 -0.23 11.21 -14.45
N LEU A 693 -0.78 10.23 -15.15
CA LEU A 693 -2.22 9.98 -15.20
C LEU A 693 -2.53 8.51 -14.94
N ASN A 694 -3.36 8.23 -13.93
CA ASN A 694 -3.92 6.90 -13.75
C ASN A 694 -5.42 6.93 -14.08
N ILE A 695 -5.81 6.15 -15.08
CA ILE A 695 -7.20 5.95 -15.54
C ILE A 695 -7.56 4.46 -15.54
N CYS A 696 -6.87 3.66 -14.72
CA CYS A 696 -7.11 2.24 -14.56
C CYS A 696 -8.59 1.95 -14.25
N SER A 697 -9.17 0.95 -14.93
CA SER A 697 -10.56 0.53 -14.78
C SER A 697 -11.60 1.62 -15.05
N CYS A 698 -11.28 2.68 -15.80
CA CYS A 698 -12.26 3.61 -16.35
C CYS A 698 -12.91 2.98 -17.60
N SER A 699 -14.03 2.27 -17.40
CA SER A 699 -14.64 1.37 -18.40
C SER A 699 -15.23 2.04 -19.64
N LEU A 700 -15.49 3.35 -19.60
CA LEU A 700 -16.08 4.11 -20.73
C LEU A 700 -15.03 4.80 -21.60
N LEU A 701 -13.75 4.72 -21.26
CA LEU A 701 -12.67 5.34 -22.03
C LEU A 701 -12.27 4.48 -23.22
N THR A 702 -12.16 5.11 -24.39
CA THR A 702 -11.78 4.46 -25.65
C THR A 702 -10.44 4.98 -26.16
N ASP A 703 -10.03 4.54 -27.35
CA ASP A 703 -8.84 5.04 -28.03
C ASP A 703 -8.82 6.58 -28.19
N MET A 704 -10.00 7.22 -28.23
CA MET A 704 -10.11 8.68 -28.32
C MET A 704 -9.46 9.38 -27.13
N SER A 705 -9.60 8.85 -25.91
CA SER A 705 -8.92 9.38 -24.72
C SER A 705 -7.41 9.44 -24.91
N LEU A 706 -6.81 8.35 -25.39
CA LEU A 706 -5.37 8.29 -25.63
C LEU A 706 -4.94 9.20 -26.77
N GLN A 707 -5.77 9.35 -27.80
CA GLN A 707 -5.51 10.31 -28.87
C GLN A 707 -5.44 11.75 -28.35
N TYR A 708 -6.40 12.19 -27.51
CA TYR A 708 -6.37 13.53 -26.91
C TYR A 708 -5.15 13.76 -26.03
N LEU A 709 -4.82 12.79 -25.16
CA LEU A 709 -3.66 12.87 -24.28
C LEU A 709 -2.36 12.97 -25.08
N SER A 710 -2.19 12.11 -26.09
CA SER A 710 -0.99 12.10 -26.94
C SER A 710 -0.85 13.40 -27.77
N GLY A 711 -1.97 14.00 -28.17
CA GLY A 711 -2.00 15.25 -28.92
C GLY A 711 -1.60 16.46 -28.07
N VAL A 712 -2.07 16.53 -26.82
CA VAL A 712 -2.00 17.77 -26.01
C VAL A 712 -1.01 17.67 -24.84
N CYS A 713 -0.99 16.58 -24.09
CA CYS A 713 -0.22 16.43 -22.85
C CYS A 713 1.23 16.02 -23.13
N LYS A 714 2.04 16.95 -23.66
CA LYS A 714 3.41 16.65 -24.09
C LYS A 714 4.37 16.26 -22.96
N TYR A 715 4.07 16.65 -21.73
CA TYR A 715 4.90 16.33 -20.55
C TYR A 715 4.52 15.02 -19.85
N LEU A 716 3.57 14.25 -20.41
CA LEU A 716 3.12 13.00 -19.80
C LEU A 716 4.27 11.99 -19.79
N TYR A 717 4.70 11.67 -18.57
CA TYR A 717 5.82 10.78 -18.26
C TYR A 717 5.34 9.36 -17.94
N GLU A 718 4.22 9.24 -17.21
CA GLU A 718 3.64 7.97 -16.80
C GLU A 718 2.13 7.92 -17.04
N ILE A 719 1.65 6.80 -17.59
CA ILE A 719 0.22 6.53 -17.71
C ILE A 719 -0.11 5.08 -17.36
N ASP A 720 -1.18 4.90 -16.60
CA ASP A 720 -1.78 3.59 -16.31
C ASP A 720 -3.17 3.51 -16.92
N ILE A 721 -3.33 2.55 -17.85
CA ILE A 721 -4.57 2.26 -18.58
C ILE A 721 -5.10 0.86 -18.30
N SER A 722 -4.60 0.23 -17.25
CA SER A 722 -4.93 -1.16 -16.91
C SER A 722 -6.44 -1.36 -16.75
N TYR A 723 -6.95 -2.54 -17.10
CA TYR A 723 -8.36 -2.90 -17.02
C TYR A 723 -9.32 -2.01 -17.83
N CYS A 724 -8.83 -1.11 -18.69
CA CYS A 724 -9.66 -0.36 -19.64
C CYS A 724 -10.12 -1.28 -20.78
N GLN A 725 -11.40 -1.64 -20.76
CA GLN A 725 -11.97 -2.65 -21.66
C GLN A 725 -12.12 -2.18 -23.10
N LEU A 726 -12.27 -0.88 -23.35
CA LEU A 726 -12.56 -0.32 -24.68
C LEU A 726 -11.34 0.31 -25.37
N ILE A 727 -10.17 0.27 -24.74
CA ILE A 727 -8.91 0.72 -25.35
C ILE A 727 -8.32 -0.44 -26.15
N THR A 728 -7.89 -0.14 -27.38
CA THR A 728 -7.36 -1.11 -28.34
C THR A 728 -5.93 -0.76 -28.75
N ASP A 729 -5.36 -1.59 -29.62
CA ASP A 729 -4.07 -1.36 -30.28
C ASP A 729 -3.96 0.03 -30.93
N LYS A 730 -5.06 0.59 -31.44
CA LYS A 730 -5.06 1.91 -32.09
C LYS A 730 -4.74 3.02 -31.09
N GLY A 731 -5.35 3.01 -29.92
CA GLY A 731 -5.08 3.99 -28.87
C GLY A 731 -3.64 3.91 -28.39
N LEU A 732 -3.12 2.69 -28.21
CA LEU A 732 -1.74 2.47 -27.78
C LEU A 732 -0.73 2.96 -28.82
N LYS A 733 -1.01 2.75 -30.11
CA LYS A 733 -0.21 3.28 -31.21
C LYS A 733 -0.16 4.81 -31.20
N CYS A 734 -1.32 5.47 -31.09
CA CYS A 734 -1.41 6.93 -31.01
C CYS A 734 -0.59 7.49 -29.83
N LEU A 735 -0.70 6.84 -28.66
CA LEU A 735 0.01 7.22 -27.46
C LEU A 735 1.54 7.19 -27.65
N GLY A 736 2.05 6.15 -28.32
CA GLY A 736 3.48 5.99 -28.62
C GLY A 736 3.99 6.83 -29.80
N GLU A 737 3.11 7.40 -30.63
CA GLU A 737 3.48 8.25 -31.78
C GLU A 737 3.66 9.72 -31.40
N ASN A 738 2.84 10.25 -30.50
CA ASN A 738 2.79 11.70 -30.27
C ASN A 738 3.33 12.17 -28.90
N SER A 739 3.82 11.24 -28.07
CA SER A 739 4.30 11.50 -26.70
C SER A 739 5.82 11.30 -26.58
N ALA A 740 6.60 12.35 -26.82
CA ALA A 740 8.08 12.28 -26.83
C ALA A 740 8.71 11.98 -25.46
N TYR A 741 8.01 12.26 -24.36
CA TYR A 741 8.53 12.16 -22.98
C TYR A 741 7.97 10.99 -22.18
N LEU A 742 7.14 10.13 -22.80
CA LEU A 742 6.49 9.01 -22.13
C LEU A 742 7.53 7.94 -21.78
N LYS A 743 7.73 7.69 -20.49
CA LYS A 743 8.73 6.73 -20.00
C LYS A 743 8.14 5.47 -19.43
N ARG A 744 6.96 5.55 -18.82
CA ARG A 744 6.30 4.43 -18.17
C ARG A 744 4.86 4.28 -18.62
N VAL A 745 4.52 3.12 -19.16
CA VAL A 745 3.14 2.75 -19.50
C VAL A 745 2.79 1.44 -18.81
N ILE A 746 1.66 1.42 -18.11
CA ILE A 746 1.16 0.23 -17.43
C ILE A 746 -0.10 -0.24 -18.16
N VAL A 747 -0.07 -1.48 -18.64
CA VAL A 747 -1.13 -2.12 -19.43
C VAL A 747 -1.38 -3.53 -18.89
N ILE A 748 -2.14 -3.63 -17.80
CA ILE A 748 -2.51 -4.90 -17.20
C ILE A 748 -3.95 -5.23 -17.58
N GLU A 749 -4.19 -6.46 -18.05
CA GLU A 749 -5.54 -7.00 -18.30
C GLU A 749 -6.43 -6.12 -19.20
N CYS A 750 -5.85 -5.65 -20.32
CA CYS A 750 -6.60 -4.99 -21.40
C CYS A 750 -6.87 -6.01 -22.53
N PRO A 751 -8.10 -6.56 -22.67
CA PRO A 751 -8.35 -7.68 -23.58
C PRO A 751 -8.19 -7.33 -25.06
N ASN A 752 -8.36 -6.05 -25.42
CA ASN A 752 -8.29 -5.57 -26.79
C ASN A 752 -6.91 -5.02 -27.19
N ILE A 753 -5.89 -5.23 -26.36
CA ILE A 753 -4.50 -4.86 -26.64
C ILE A 753 -3.68 -6.12 -26.92
N SER A 754 -3.16 -6.24 -28.14
CA SER A 754 -2.38 -7.37 -28.60
C SER A 754 -0.92 -7.32 -28.15
N ARG A 755 -0.25 -8.49 -28.13
CA ARG A 755 1.20 -8.59 -27.86
C ARG A 755 2.03 -7.82 -28.90
N THR A 756 1.55 -7.73 -30.13
CA THR A 756 2.24 -7.00 -31.20
C THR A 756 2.21 -5.49 -30.94
N ALA A 757 1.09 -4.92 -30.49
CA ALA A 757 1.02 -3.51 -30.12
C ALA A 757 1.96 -3.16 -28.95
N ILE A 758 2.02 -4.01 -27.92
CA ILE A 758 2.98 -3.83 -26.82
C ILE A 758 4.43 -3.90 -27.31
N SER A 759 4.74 -4.83 -28.22
CA SER A 759 6.08 -4.94 -28.79
C SER A 759 6.50 -3.70 -29.58
N LEU A 760 5.56 -3.05 -30.27
CA LEU A 760 5.79 -1.79 -30.98
C LEU A 760 5.98 -0.63 -30.00
N LEU A 761 5.20 -0.59 -28.92
CA LEU A 761 5.33 0.43 -27.89
C LEU A 761 6.69 0.35 -27.17
N LEU A 762 7.16 -0.87 -26.85
CA LEU A 762 8.47 -1.12 -26.23
C LEU A 762 9.66 -0.59 -27.05
N ARG A 763 9.49 -0.38 -28.36
CA ARG A 763 10.52 0.25 -29.19
C ARG A 763 10.70 1.74 -28.91
N ARG A 764 9.69 2.37 -28.29
CA ARG A 764 9.63 3.83 -28.08
C ARG A 764 9.58 4.21 -26.61
N VAL A 765 8.93 3.39 -25.78
CA VAL A 765 8.78 3.62 -24.34
C VAL A 765 9.74 2.69 -23.59
N PRO A 766 10.66 3.24 -22.77
CA PRO A 766 11.64 2.45 -22.00
C PRO A 766 11.02 1.41 -21.05
N TYR A 767 9.92 1.74 -20.39
CA TYR A 767 9.28 0.88 -19.40
C TYR A 767 7.81 0.66 -19.74
N VAL A 768 7.50 -0.55 -20.22
CA VAL A 768 6.11 -0.99 -20.37
C VAL A 768 5.89 -2.19 -19.45
N GLN A 769 5.02 -2.02 -18.45
CA GLN A 769 4.56 -3.10 -17.60
C GLN A 769 3.29 -3.67 -18.20
N TYR A 770 3.27 -4.97 -18.47
CA TYR A 770 2.11 -5.63 -19.07
C TYR A 770 1.89 -7.03 -18.53
N GLN A 771 0.63 -7.42 -18.44
CA GLN A 771 0.20 -8.76 -18.03
C GLN A 771 -1.09 -9.11 -18.76
N TYR A 772 -1.15 -10.35 -19.25
CA TYR A 772 -2.34 -10.93 -19.87
C TYR A 772 -3.00 -11.90 -18.88
N MET A 773 -4.31 -12.09 -19.00
CA MET A 773 -4.96 -13.24 -18.39
C MET A 773 -4.39 -14.50 -19.05
N ASP A 774 -3.86 -15.42 -18.25
CA ASP A 774 -3.66 -16.80 -18.69
C ASP A 774 -5.07 -17.38 -18.88
N VAL A 775 -5.54 -17.42 -20.12
CA VAL A 775 -6.79 -18.10 -20.50
C VAL A 775 -6.49 -19.53 -20.88
#